data_AF-A0A2U3KMY9-F1
#
_entry.id   AF-A0A2U3KMY9-F1
#
_cell.length_a   1.000
_cell.length_b   1.000
_cell.length_c   1.000
_cell.angle_alpha   90.00
_cell.angle_beta   90.00
_cell.angle_gamma   90.00
#
_symmetry.space_group_name_H-M   'P 1'
#
loop_
_entity.id
_entity.type
_entity.pdbx_description
1 polymer ?
#
loop_
_entity_poly.entity_id
_entity_poly.type
_entity_poly.pdbx_seq_one_letter_code
_entity_poly.pdbx_strand_id
1 'polypeptide(L)'
;MPVTLTYPGVYIVEAPSGVHTITGVATSIGAFFGQAAMGPVNIPVECLSYSDYTRNFGAPVAGANLAQSVQQFFANGGSDCFVVRLASGAQAAQIALLDLNKDPVLQLSAASPGLWGAGISFTVDYNTPTPDSTFNLKATLTSGGNMVQSESFGNLSMDPGSPRYARDFINQSSQLLTASTTGLTTTSSISGGKIPQAGYSVARGLSPIYGTWTDWNTAIAGGFPSSGQGSFQISVDGGPWTPVNLSLTALKAANASDTTTFQYIADTINNALGTVSGYQVAVSAQDNSDFLVITSTGTAKTSVQVIPATSNDIAQALMLGVNQGGIEVALYSDLRPAPNGIFFSGTDSSGNPTSEIMFAIDQLAQANLTDVSQVTINGVSQSISLTSGGPLFWQGAGGTSDHDGVRENLQLIVNQINKVSGYQALLAGYRILVQNLNPNGPQWTDNFSLAVTGGSHAVDLSKGFLANVASYSLAASSNGPYCNVKVAPSDGNPPTQADYIGNEQARTGFYALDSVDLFNIMVIPGDGIETKDDSEWQAIRSAAAVYCQNRRAFLLLDAPSRWTTQGNPPLLAAQSSDVQTFRSAIGAPDINCAVYYPRIQINDNGTLRYIGPSGMIAGVYAATDASRGVWKAPAGTNAALTGVTGLEVVLTDKQNGVLNPLGVNCLRSMPAGYLVWGARTVDGYDNSGSQWTYIPVRRMALFLEESLYRGTQWVVFEPNDEPLWAQIRMNINAFMMGLFKQGAFQGTTPDQAFFVKCDSETTTQADIDQGIVNIIVGFAPLMPAEFVVITIQQIIGNLS
;
A
#
# COMPACT_ATOMS: atom_id res chain seq x y z
N MET A 1 38.33 42.14 0.32
CA MET A 1 39.28 43.25 0.08
C MET A 1 40.03 43.54 1.38
N PRO A 2 41.37 43.59 1.39
CA PRO A 2 42.11 44.00 2.58
C PRO A 2 41.83 45.49 2.81
N VAL A 3 41.24 45.81 3.96
CA VAL A 3 40.95 47.20 4.34
C VAL A 3 42.29 47.90 4.56
N THR A 4 42.57 48.96 3.81
CA THR A 4 43.79 49.76 3.98
C THR A 4 43.67 50.54 5.29
N LEU A 5 44.34 50.08 6.34
CA LEU A 5 44.25 50.66 7.69
C LEU A 5 45.04 51.97 7.75
N THR A 6 44.36 53.07 8.07
CA THR A 6 44.91 54.44 8.01
C THR A 6 45.35 55.01 9.37
N TYR A 7 45.25 54.25 10.48
CA TYR A 7 45.69 54.70 11.81
C TYR A 7 45.97 53.54 12.78
N PRO A 8 46.83 53.72 13.81
CA PRO A 8 47.09 52.68 14.82
C PRO A 8 45.89 52.46 15.76
N GLY A 9 45.40 51.22 15.87
CA GLY A 9 44.30 50.82 16.74
C GLY A 9 44.14 49.31 16.84
N VAL A 10 43.33 48.81 17.77
CA VAL A 10 42.94 47.39 17.88
C VAL A 10 41.69 47.18 17.01
N TYR A 11 41.81 46.36 15.97
CA TYR A 11 40.70 46.02 15.08
C TYR A 11 40.18 44.63 15.45
N ILE A 12 38.90 44.55 15.81
CA ILE A 12 38.22 43.28 16.05
C ILE A 12 37.61 42.84 14.72
N VAL A 13 38.14 41.75 14.17
CA VAL A 13 37.50 41.01 13.09
C VAL A 13 36.76 39.86 13.76
N GLU A 14 35.43 39.84 13.65
CA GLU A 14 34.66 38.65 13.97
C GLU A 14 35.00 37.58 12.92
N ALA A 15 35.90 36.68 13.27
CA ALA A 15 36.05 35.43 12.54
C ALA A 15 34.79 34.61 12.85
N PRO A 16 33.88 34.35 11.89
CA PRO A 16 32.82 33.40 12.13
C PRO A 16 33.47 32.08 12.51
N SER A 17 33.20 31.58 13.72
CA SER A 17 33.64 30.25 14.14
C SER A 17 32.75 29.22 13.44
N GLY A 18 32.86 29.13 12.11
CA GLY A 18 32.17 28.18 11.26
C GLY A 18 32.83 26.79 11.33
N VAL A 19 32.90 26.21 12.53
CA VAL A 19 33.35 24.82 12.65
C VAL A 19 32.22 23.94 12.15
N HIS A 20 32.37 23.42 10.93
CA HIS A 20 31.47 22.44 10.35
C HIS A 20 32.02 21.04 10.64
N THR A 21 31.53 20.44 11.73
CA THR A 21 31.96 19.09 12.14
C THR A 21 31.54 18.06 11.10
N ILE A 22 32.52 17.30 10.60
CA ILE A 22 32.28 16.15 9.73
C ILE A 22 32.04 14.91 10.60
N THR A 23 30.94 14.20 10.34
CA THR A 23 30.62 12.93 10.99
C THR A 23 30.81 11.79 10.00
N GLY A 24 31.36 10.66 10.47
CA GLY A 24 31.50 9.47 9.65
C GLY A 24 30.14 8.88 9.27
N VAL A 25 29.99 8.47 8.02
CA VAL A 25 28.79 7.75 7.56
C VAL A 25 28.73 6.32 8.10
N ALA A 26 27.56 5.67 8.00
CA ALA A 26 27.47 4.24 8.24
C ALA A 26 28.39 3.46 7.29
N THR A 27 28.90 2.30 7.73
CA THR A 27 29.88 1.50 6.97
C THR A 27 29.37 0.12 6.52
N SER A 28 28.19 -0.28 7.01
CA SER A 28 27.68 -1.65 6.87
C SER A 28 26.18 -1.75 6.61
N ILE A 29 25.54 -0.71 6.06
CA ILE A 29 24.15 -0.81 5.57
C ILE A 29 24.15 -1.75 4.37
N GLY A 30 23.47 -2.89 4.50
CA GLY A 30 23.37 -3.89 3.45
C GLY A 30 22.30 -3.55 2.41
N ALA A 31 22.48 -3.99 1.17
CA ALA A 31 21.48 -3.93 0.12
C ALA A 31 21.35 -5.33 -0.52
N PHE A 32 20.18 -5.94 -0.39
CA PHE A 32 19.93 -7.32 -0.82
C PHE A 32 18.91 -7.34 -1.96
N PHE A 33 19.24 -8.07 -3.02
CA PHE A 33 18.37 -8.23 -4.19
C PHE A 33 17.98 -9.68 -4.37
N GLY A 34 16.69 -9.94 -4.61
CA GLY A 34 16.27 -11.31 -4.91
C GLY A 34 14.77 -11.54 -4.89
N GLN A 35 14.39 -12.80 -5.06
CA GLN A 35 13.02 -13.27 -5.04
C GLN A 35 12.50 -13.42 -3.61
N ALA A 36 11.29 -12.93 -3.38
CA ALA A 36 10.54 -13.09 -2.15
C ALA A 36 9.09 -13.51 -2.45
N ALA A 37 8.39 -14.03 -1.43
CA ALA A 37 7.02 -14.54 -1.55
C ALA A 37 5.99 -13.39 -1.63
N MET A 38 6.23 -12.30 -0.93
CA MET A 38 5.35 -11.12 -0.93
C MET A 38 6.16 -9.83 -0.84
N GLY A 39 5.49 -8.68 -0.74
CA GLY A 39 6.13 -7.37 -0.68
C GLY A 39 6.23 -6.67 -2.03
N PRO A 40 6.49 -5.35 -2.04
CA PRO A 40 6.54 -4.57 -3.26
C PRO A 40 7.74 -4.98 -4.14
N VAL A 41 7.55 -5.02 -5.46
CA VAL A 41 8.60 -5.36 -6.44
C VAL A 41 9.28 -4.07 -6.90
N ASN A 42 10.61 -4.07 -7.01
CA ASN A 42 11.43 -2.89 -7.38
C ASN A 42 11.32 -1.70 -6.41
N ILE A 43 10.88 -1.91 -5.18
CA ILE A 43 10.86 -0.87 -4.14
C ILE A 43 11.77 -1.33 -3.00
N PRO A 44 12.79 -0.55 -2.61
CA PRO A 44 13.62 -0.88 -1.47
C PRO A 44 12.82 -0.72 -0.18
N VAL A 45 12.87 -1.74 0.67
CA VAL A 45 12.27 -1.72 2.01
C VAL A 45 13.37 -1.89 3.04
N GLU A 46 13.45 -0.93 3.96
CA GLU A 46 14.38 -0.99 5.10
C GLU A 46 13.95 -2.09 6.08
N CYS A 47 14.89 -2.93 6.46
CA CYS A 47 14.74 -3.99 7.44
C CYS A 47 15.81 -3.79 8.51
N LEU A 48 15.38 -3.68 9.77
CA LEU A 48 16.28 -3.59 10.93
C LEU A 48 16.47 -4.94 11.63
N SER A 49 15.73 -5.95 11.19
CA SER A 49 15.81 -7.32 11.70
C SER A 49 15.29 -8.33 10.67
N TYR A 50 15.61 -9.61 10.89
CA TYR A 50 15.02 -10.69 10.08
C TYR A 50 13.49 -10.79 10.28
N SER A 51 12.97 -10.39 11.44
CA SER A 51 11.52 -10.33 11.67
C SER A 51 10.83 -9.23 10.85
N ASP A 52 11.51 -8.13 10.58
CA ASP A 52 11.00 -7.08 9.67
C ASP A 52 11.01 -7.59 8.23
N TYR A 53 12.07 -8.31 7.83
CA TYR A 53 12.09 -8.98 6.53
C TYR A 53 10.90 -9.93 6.37
N THR A 54 10.67 -10.85 7.32
CA THR A 54 9.58 -11.84 7.18
C THR A 54 8.20 -11.18 7.20
N ARG A 55 8.03 -10.07 7.91
CA ARG A 55 6.79 -9.27 7.90
C ARG A 55 6.51 -8.63 6.54
N ASN A 56 7.54 -8.12 5.86
CA ASN A 56 7.38 -7.42 4.58
C ASN A 56 7.41 -8.35 3.36
N PHE A 57 8.23 -9.41 3.41
CA PHE A 57 8.58 -10.25 2.26
C PHE A 57 8.13 -11.71 2.38
N GLY A 58 7.65 -12.10 3.56
CA GLY A 58 7.07 -13.41 3.81
C GLY A 58 8.11 -14.49 4.10
N ALA A 59 7.66 -15.74 4.02
CA ALA A 59 8.50 -16.91 4.24
C ALA A 59 9.52 -17.10 3.08
N PRO A 60 10.61 -17.85 3.31
CA PRO A 60 11.56 -18.20 2.26
C PRO A 60 10.88 -18.87 1.05
N VAL A 61 11.25 -18.46 -0.15
CA VAL A 61 10.78 -19.05 -1.41
C VAL A 61 11.69 -20.23 -1.78
N ALA A 62 11.10 -21.36 -2.15
CA ALA A 62 11.87 -22.53 -2.58
C ALA A 62 12.75 -22.20 -3.80
N GLY A 63 14.05 -22.46 -3.71
CA GLY A 63 15.02 -22.18 -4.78
C GLY A 63 15.61 -20.76 -4.77
N ALA A 64 15.08 -19.85 -3.94
CA ALA A 64 15.67 -18.55 -3.68
C ALA A 64 16.55 -18.59 -2.41
N ASN A 65 17.56 -17.72 -2.35
CA ASN A 65 18.51 -17.57 -1.25
C ASN A 65 18.36 -16.22 -0.54
N LEU A 66 17.49 -15.32 -0.99
CA LEU A 66 17.32 -13.98 -0.43
C LEU A 66 17.02 -14.03 1.08
N ALA A 67 15.98 -14.75 1.47
CA ALA A 67 15.56 -14.84 2.86
C ALA A 67 16.68 -15.36 3.79
N GLN A 68 17.35 -16.43 3.37
CA GLN A 68 18.45 -17.01 4.13
C GLN A 68 19.65 -16.05 4.18
N SER A 69 19.96 -15.33 3.10
CA SER A 69 21.06 -14.36 3.10
C SER A 69 20.82 -13.19 4.05
N VAL A 70 19.59 -12.68 4.08
CA VAL A 70 19.17 -11.64 5.05
C VAL A 70 19.19 -12.19 6.47
N GLN A 71 18.72 -13.41 6.68
CA GLN A 71 18.80 -14.08 7.99
C GLN A 71 20.25 -14.18 8.48
N GLN A 72 21.17 -14.64 7.62
CA GLN A 72 22.57 -14.80 7.97
C GLN A 72 23.28 -13.45 8.20
N PHE A 73 22.89 -12.40 7.48
CA PHE A 73 23.37 -11.04 7.71
C PHE A 73 23.11 -10.60 9.15
N PHE A 74 21.85 -10.64 9.60
CA PHE A 74 21.50 -10.27 10.97
C PHE A 74 22.11 -11.21 12.02
N ALA A 75 22.14 -12.52 11.75
CA ALA A 75 22.73 -13.50 12.67
C ALA A 75 24.25 -13.34 12.87
N ASN A 76 24.94 -12.66 11.93
CA ASN A 76 26.39 -12.46 11.97
C ASN A 76 26.79 -11.01 12.28
N GLY A 77 25.85 -10.18 12.77
CA GLY A 77 26.14 -8.85 13.30
C GLY A 77 25.71 -7.68 12.41
N GLY A 78 25.01 -7.94 11.30
CA GLY A 78 24.29 -6.93 10.55
C GLY A 78 23.15 -6.32 11.39
N SER A 79 22.89 -5.03 11.22
CA SER A 79 21.87 -4.29 11.99
C SER A 79 20.87 -3.53 11.13
N ASP A 80 21.18 -3.29 9.86
CA ASP A 80 20.39 -2.46 8.95
C ASP A 80 20.63 -2.91 7.51
N CYS A 81 19.56 -3.18 6.77
CA CYS A 81 19.64 -3.40 5.34
C CYS A 81 18.39 -2.97 4.58
N PHE A 82 18.59 -2.62 3.31
CA PHE A 82 17.52 -2.49 2.33
C PHE A 82 17.36 -3.80 1.57
N VAL A 83 16.13 -4.23 1.39
CA VAL A 83 15.79 -5.40 0.59
C VAL A 83 14.95 -4.95 -0.60
N VAL A 84 15.40 -5.33 -1.78
CA VAL A 84 14.70 -5.08 -3.05
C VAL A 84 14.23 -6.41 -3.60
N ARG A 85 12.91 -6.63 -3.54
CA ARG A 85 12.30 -7.80 -4.17
C ARG A 85 12.31 -7.64 -5.69
N LEU A 86 12.82 -8.66 -6.36
CA LEU A 86 12.81 -8.84 -7.80
C LEU A 86 12.03 -10.10 -8.15
N ALA A 87 11.17 -10.02 -9.16
CA ALA A 87 10.45 -11.16 -9.68
C ALA A 87 10.02 -10.88 -11.12
N SER A 88 10.07 -11.90 -11.97
CA SER A 88 9.62 -11.78 -13.36
C SER A 88 8.16 -12.20 -13.48
N GLY A 89 7.30 -11.30 -13.94
CA GLY A 89 5.87 -11.60 -14.15
C GLY A 89 5.09 -11.88 -12.86
N ALA A 90 5.55 -11.39 -11.70
CA ALA A 90 4.76 -11.45 -10.47
C ALA A 90 3.47 -10.63 -10.60
N GLN A 91 2.37 -11.17 -10.07
CA GLN A 91 1.05 -10.56 -10.21
C GLN A 91 0.36 -10.46 -8.85
N ALA A 92 -0.21 -9.28 -8.58
CA ALA A 92 -1.12 -9.11 -7.46
C ALA A 92 -2.47 -9.72 -7.83
N ALA A 93 -3.09 -10.41 -6.89
CA ALA A 93 -4.48 -10.82 -7.06
C ALA A 93 -5.36 -9.58 -7.26
N GLN A 94 -6.32 -9.66 -8.17
CA GLN A 94 -7.26 -8.58 -8.42
C GLN A 94 -8.69 -9.08 -8.61
N ILE A 95 -9.63 -8.34 -8.04
CA ILE A 95 -11.06 -8.58 -8.17
C ILE A 95 -11.77 -7.24 -8.38
N ALA A 96 -12.74 -7.21 -9.29
CA ALA A 96 -13.66 -6.09 -9.42
C ALA A 96 -14.96 -6.43 -8.71
N LEU A 97 -15.37 -5.58 -7.78
CA LEU A 97 -16.69 -5.62 -7.16
C LEU A 97 -17.69 -4.88 -8.03
N LEU A 98 -18.87 -5.46 -8.11
CA LEU A 98 -19.97 -4.95 -8.92
C LEU A 98 -21.02 -4.32 -8.02
N ASP A 99 -21.74 -3.34 -8.56
CA ASP A 99 -22.95 -2.81 -7.95
C ASP A 99 -24.14 -3.77 -8.10
N LEU A 100 -25.33 -3.34 -7.68
CA LEU A 100 -26.55 -4.13 -7.82
C LEU A 100 -26.97 -4.36 -9.27
N ASN A 101 -26.54 -3.50 -10.21
CA ASN A 101 -26.78 -3.62 -11.64
C ASN A 101 -25.77 -4.52 -12.37
N LYS A 102 -24.80 -5.10 -11.64
CA LYS A 102 -23.68 -5.88 -12.19
C LYS A 102 -22.63 -5.05 -12.92
N ASP A 103 -22.64 -3.74 -12.74
CA ASP A 103 -21.63 -2.85 -13.26
C ASP A 103 -20.43 -2.81 -12.32
N PRO A 104 -19.19 -2.89 -12.81
CA PRO A 104 -18.02 -2.81 -11.95
C PRO A 104 -17.84 -1.41 -11.39
N VAL A 105 -17.62 -1.31 -10.07
CA VAL A 105 -17.56 -0.03 -9.37
C VAL A 105 -16.31 0.16 -8.50
N LEU A 106 -15.72 -0.93 -8.00
CA LEU A 106 -14.51 -0.87 -7.18
C LEU A 106 -13.62 -2.07 -7.48
N GLN A 107 -12.41 -1.82 -7.97
CA GLN A 107 -11.39 -2.85 -8.10
C GLN A 107 -10.53 -2.89 -6.84
N LEU A 108 -10.43 -4.07 -6.24
CA LEU A 108 -9.53 -4.35 -5.12
C LEU A 108 -8.39 -5.24 -5.62
N SER A 109 -7.18 -4.92 -5.19
CA SER A 109 -5.98 -5.72 -5.45
C SER A 109 -5.26 -6.00 -4.14
N ALA A 110 -4.53 -7.11 -4.05
CA ALA A 110 -3.57 -7.30 -2.97
C ALA A 110 -2.56 -6.14 -2.98
N ALA A 111 -2.11 -5.69 -1.80
CA ALA A 111 -1.20 -4.55 -1.66
C ALA A 111 0.14 -4.73 -2.41
N SER A 112 0.52 -5.98 -2.68
CA SER A 112 1.69 -6.31 -3.47
C SER A 112 1.48 -7.61 -4.26
N PRO A 113 2.25 -7.83 -5.33
CA PRO A 113 2.29 -9.11 -6.03
C PRO A 113 2.58 -10.30 -5.12
N GLY A 114 2.12 -11.49 -5.50
CA GLY A 114 2.43 -12.76 -4.83
C GLY A 114 1.20 -13.59 -4.45
N LEU A 115 1.44 -14.88 -4.26
CA LEU A 115 0.46 -15.92 -3.90
C LEU A 115 -0.22 -15.66 -2.56
N TRP A 116 0.43 -14.91 -1.65
CA TRP A 116 -0.14 -14.49 -0.37
C TRP A 116 -1.50 -13.79 -0.53
N GLY A 117 -1.70 -13.07 -1.65
CA GLY A 117 -2.95 -12.39 -1.96
C GLY A 117 -4.14 -13.34 -2.09
N ALA A 118 -3.92 -14.62 -2.44
CA ALA A 118 -4.98 -15.62 -2.46
C ALA A 118 -5.59 -15.88 -1.07
N GLY A 119 -4.81 -15.63 0.00
CA GLY A 119 -5.26 -15.78 1.38
C GLY A 119 -6.16 -14.64 1.86
N ILE A 120 -6.32 -13.57 1.07
CA ILE A 120 -7.18 -12.43 1.44
C ILE A 120 -8.64 -12.75 1.08
N SER A 121 -9.50 -12.66 2.08
CA SER A 121 -10.95 -12.59 1.91
C SER A 121 -11.48 -11.26 2.42
N PHE A 122 -12.62 -10.81 1.90
CA PHE A 122 -13.24 -9.61 2.41
C PHE A 122 -14.77 -9.64 2.30
N THR A 123 -15.40 -8.87 3.17
CA THR A 123 -16.86 -8.72 3.26
C THR A 123 -17.24 -7.25 3.12
N VAL A 124 -18.34 -7.01 2.44
CA VAL A 124 -19.04 -5.74 2.26
C VAL A 124 -20.39 -5.86 2.94
N ASP A 125 -20.71 -4.91 3.82
CA ASP A 125 -22.02 -4.82 4.44
C ASP A 125 -22.50 -3.38 4.51
N TYR A 126 -23.81 -3.18 4.60
CA TYR A 126 -24.40 -1.84 4.62
C TYR A 126 -24.80 -1.42 6.05
N ASN A 127 -24.31 -2.09 7.09
CA ASN A 127 -24.62 -1.75 8.48
C ASN A 127 -23.92 -0.46 8.91
N THR A 128 -24.42 0.67 8.41
CA THR A 128 -23.89 2.02 8.61
C THR A 128 -25.04 2.94 9.05
N PRO A 129 -24.75 4.10 9.67
CA PRO A 129 -25.79 5.08 9.99
C PRO A 129 -26.56 5.58 8.76
N THR A 130 -25.95 5.52 7.57
CA THR A 130 -26.53 5.94 6.29
C THR A 130 -26.45 4.82 5.25
N PRO A 131 -27.21 3.72 5.43
CA PRO A 131 -27.11 2.48 4.65
C PRO A 131 -27.49 2.64 3.18
N ASP A 132 -27.99 3.80 2.78
CA ASP A 132 -28.31 4.15 1.39
C ASP A 132 -27.16 4.88 0.68
N SER A 133 -26.15 5.39 1.40
CA SER A 133 -25.03 6.14 0.81
C SER A 133 -23.65 5.62 1.21
N THR A 134 -23.57 4.80 2.26
CA THR A 134 -22.30 4.27 2.77
C THR A 134 -22.32 2.76 2.93
N PHE A 135 -21.14 2.15 3.05
CA PHE A 135 -20.95 0.72 3.29
C PHE A 135 -19.70 0.49 4.15
N ASN A 136 -19.58 -0.70 4.72
CA ASN A 136 -18.39 -1.17 5.42
C ASN A 136 -17.65 -2.18 4.55
N LEU A 137 -16.32 -2.24 4.70
CA LEU A 137 -15.50 -3.28 4.13
C LEU A 137 -14.59 -3.87 5.19
N LYS A 138 -14.58 -5.20 5.34
CA LYS A 138 -13.64 -5.90 6.23
C LYS A 138 -12.79 -6.86 5.42
N ALA A 139 -11.47 -6.72 5.49
CA ALA A 139 -10.50 -7.62 4.88
C ALA A 139 -9.86 -8.53 5.93
N THR A 140 -9.58 -9.77 5.56
CA THR A 140 -8.97 -10.79 6.41
C THR A 140 -7.95 -11.58 5.62
N LEU A 141 -6.71 -11.62 6.10
CA LEU A 141 -5.66 -12.49 5.57
C LEU A 141 -5.63 -13.80 6.36
N THR A 142 -5.78 -14.92 5.65
CA THR A 142 -5.66 -16.27 6.20
C THR A 142 -4.45 -16.98 5.61
N SER A 143 -3.64 -17.62 6.44
CA SER A 143 -2.51 -18.45 6.02
C SER A 143 -2.48 -19.75 6.81
N GLY A 144 -2.33 -20.89 6.12
CA GLY A 144 -2.35 -22.21 6.78
C GLY A 144 -3.66 -22.51 7.54
N GLY A 145 -4.78 -21.92 7.10
CA GLY A 145 -6.09 -22.06 7.76
C GLY A 145 -6.31 -21.16 8.98
N ASN A 146 -5.32 -20.36 9.39
CA ASN A 146 -5.42 -19.43 10.52
C ASN A 146 -5.49 -17.98 10.05
N MET A 147 -6.30 -17.18 10.73
CA MET A 147 -6.35 -15.74 10.52
C MET A 147 -5.03 -15.11 11.00
N VAL A 148 -4.33 -14.44 10.08
CA VAL A 148 -3.05 -13.75 10.35
C VAL A 148 -3.29 -12.29 10.67
N GLN A 149 -4.14 -11.63 9.88
CA GLN A 149 -4.42 -10.20 9.99
C GLN A 149 -5.85 -9.90 9.55
N SER A 150 -6.47 -8.89 10.14
CA SER A 150 -7.76 -8.37 9.68
C SER A 150 -7.79 -6.85 9.78
N GLU A 151 -8.41 -6.22 8.80
CA GLU A 151 -8.60 -4.77 8.68
C GLU A 151 -10.08 -4.50 8.47
N SER A 152 -10.62 -3.43 9.06
CA SER A 152 -12.03 -3.08 8.93
C SER A 152 -12.17 -1.58 8.68
N PHE A 153 -12.90 -1.25 7.63
CA PHE A 153 -13.12 0.10 7.14
C PHE A 153 -14.62 0.40 7.23
N GLY A 154 -14.99 1.28 8.15
CA GLY A 154 -16.39 1.66 8.35
C GLY A 154 -16.80 2.88 7.54
N ASN A 155 -18.07 2.94 7.15
CA ASN A 155 -18.71 4.11 6.53
C ASN A 155 -17.99 4.63 5.26
N LEU A 156 -17.48 3.73 4.43
CA LEU A 156 -16.93 4.05 3.12
C LEU A 156 -18.03 4.60 2.20
N SER A 157 -17.65 5.52 1.32
CA SER A 157 -18.51 6.14 0.31
C SER A 157 -17.90 5.99 -1.08
N MET A 158 -18.73 6.03 -2.12
CA MET A 158 -18.27 6.08 -3.52
C MET A 158 -18.29 7.50 -4.09
N ASP A 159 -18.58 8.50 -3.25
CA ASP A 159 -18.47 9.92 -3.58
C ASP A 159 -16.99 10.38 -3.56
N PRO A 160 -16.40 10.82 -4.69
CA PRO A 160 -15.04 11.34 -4.73
C PRO A 160 -14.81 12.60 -3.88
N GLY A 161 -15.87 13.35 -3.54
CA GLY A 161 -15.82 14.49 -2.64
C GLY A 161 -15.83 14.11 -1.15
N SER A 162 -16.08 12.84 -0.83
CA SER A 162 -16.14 12.37 0.55
C SER A 162 -14.73 12.09 1.10
N PRO A 163 -14.42 12.49 2.36
CA PRO A 163 -13.19 12.05 3.03
C PRO A 163 -13.16 10.54 3.29
N ARG A 164 -14.31 9.86 3.12
CA ARG A 164 -14.46 8.40 3.20
C ARG A 164 -14.55 7.74 1.82
N TYR A 165 -14.11 8.43 0.76
CA TYR A 165 -14.09 7.85 -0.58
C TYR A 165 -13.29 6.54 -0.59
N ALA A 166 -13.94 5.43 -0.95
CA ALA A 166 -13.45 4.08 -0.74
C ALA A 166 -12.06 3.86 -1.36
N ARG A 167 -11.85 4.34 -2.58
CA ARG A 167 -10.55 4.24 -3.27
C ARG A 167 -9.42 4.86 -2.45
N ASP A 168 -9.59 6.13 -2.10
CA ASP A 168 -8.51 6.90 -1.49
C ASP A 168 -8.32 6.50 -0.02
N PHE A 169 -9.41 6.23 0.70
CA PHE A 169 -9.36 5.81 2.10
C PHE A 169 -8.69 4.44 2.27
N ILE A 170 -9.02 3.46 1.42
CA ILE A 170 -8.37 2.13 1.45
C ILE A 170 -6.88 2.25 1.12
N ASN A 171 -6.52 2.99 0.06
CA ASN A 171 -5.12 3.18 -0.32
C ASN A 171 -4.27 3.89 0.74
N GLN A 172 -4.88 4.72 1.59
CA GLN A 172 -4.19 5.39 2.69
C GLN A 172 -4.10 4.54 3.96
N SER A 173 -5.04 3.63 4.18
CA SER A 173 -5.24 2.99 5.50
C SER A 173 -4.97 1.48 5.52
N SER A 174 -4.93 0.81 4.36
CA SER A 174 -4.81 -0.65 4.29
C SER A 174 -3.35 -1.08 4.08
N GLN A 175 -2.96 -2.17 4.75
CA GLN A 175 -1.71 -2.89 4.46
C GLN A 175 -1.95 -4.14 3.59
N LEU A 176 -3.21 -4.60 3.50
CA LEU A 176 -3.56 -5.80 2.74
C LEU A 176 -4.05 -5.50 1.32
N LEU A 177 -4.71 -4.35 1.12
CA LEU A 177 -5.43 -4.02 -0.11
C LEU A 177 -4.98 -2.70 -0.72
N THR A 178 -5.09 -2.62 -2.04
CA THR A 178 -5.16 -1.37 -2.78
C THR A 178 -6.46 -1.32 -3.57
N ALA A 179 -6.96 -0.12 -3.80
CA ALA A 179 -8.22 0.12 -4.49
C ALA A 179 -8.04 1.01 -5.71
N SER A 180 -8.74 0.68 -6.79
CA SER A 180 -8.80 1.46 -8.03
C SER A 180 -10.24 1.55 -8.52
N THR A 181 -10.59 2.69 -9.10
CA THR A 181 -11.81 2.86 -9.89
C THR A 181 -11.50 3.01 -11.40
N THR A 182 -10.23 2.93 -11.78
CA THR A 182 -9.71 3.05 -13.16
C THR A 182 -9.64 1.69 -13.86
N GLY A 183 -9.98 1.59 -15.15
CA GLY A 183 -9.90 0.33 -15.92
C GLY A 183 -11.19 -0.52 -15.88
N LEU A 184 -12.29 0.08 -15.45
CA LEU A 184 -13.64 -0.46 -15.56
C LEU A 184 -14.20 -0.01 -16.92
N THR A 185 -13.77 -0.65 -18.02
CA THR A 185 -14.16 -0.37 -19.43
C THR A 185 -14.59 1.08 -19.70
N THR A 186 -13.64 2.00 -19.56
CA THR A 186 -13.79 3.42 -19.90
C THR A 186 -13.56 3.67 -21.40
N THR A 187 -14.22 2.92 -22.27
CA THR A 187 -14.43 3.32 -23.68
C THR A 187 -15.87 3.70 -23.88
N SER A 188 -16.28 4.67 -23.05
CA SER A 188 -17.56 5.36 -23.04
C SER A 188 -17.58 6.11 -21.72
N SER A 189 -17.52 7.43 -21.75
CA SER A 189 -17.79 8.32 -20.63
C SER A 189 -19.13 7.98 -19.97
N ILE A 190 -19.25 6.99 -19.08
CA ILE A 190 -20.58 6.56 -18.60
C ILE A 190 -21.56 6.39 -19.79
N SER A 191 -21.05 6.03 -20.97
CA SER A 191 -21.78 6.17 -22.25
C SER A 191 -22.46 4.86 -22.63
N GLY A 192 -23.12 4.27 -21.62
CA GLY A 192 -24.37 3.52 -21.76
C GLY A 192 -25.57 4.35 -21.27
N GLY A 193 -25.38 5.65 -20.96
CA GLY A 193 -26.49 6.54 -20.62
C GLY A 193 -27.00 6.42 -19.18
N LYS A 194 -26.21 5.90 -18.23
CA LYS A 194 -26.53 5.99 -16.79
C LYS A 194 -25.70 7.05 -16.10
N ILE A 195 -26.03 8.33 -16.33
CA ILE A 195 -25.61 9.39 -15.40
C ILE A 195 -26.07 8.96 -14.00
N PRO A 196 -25.22 8.96 -12.95
CA PRO A 196 -25.69 8.67 -11.61
C PRO A 196 -26.93 9.53 -11.34
N GLN A 197 -28.02 8.92 -10.91
CA GLN A 197 -29.29 9.63 -10.80
C GLN A 197 -29.09 10.77 -9.80
N ALA A 198 -29.51 11.98 -10.19
CA ALA A 198 -29.45 13.13 -9.30
C ALA A 198 -30.05 12.77 -7.95
N GLY A 199 -29.39 13.16 -6.86
CA GLY A 199 -29.84 12.81 -5.52
C GLY A 199 -31.29 13.22 -5.30
N TYR A 200 -32.08 12.34 -4.67
CA TYR A 200 -33.52 12.52 -4.55
C TYR A 200 -34.06 12.00 -3.21
N SER A 201 -35.21 12.55 -2.81
CA SER A 201 -36.00 12.12 -1.66
C SER A 201 -37.40 11.72 -2.15
N VAL A 202 -37.84 10.52 -1.80
CA VAL A 202 -39.17 9.99 -2.13
C VAL A 202 -40.00 9.92 -0.86
N ALA A 203 -41.14 10.60 -0.90
CA ALA A 203 -42.22 10.43 0.06
C ALA A 203 -42.88 9.06 -0.14
N ARG A 204 -43.19 8.38 0.95
CA ARG A 204 -43.88 7.09 0.89
C ARG A 204 -45.39 7.16 1.07
N GLY A 205 -45.89 8.31 1.52
CA GLY A 205 -47.31 8.63 1.45
C GLY A 205 -47.63 9.21 0.08
N LEU A 206 -48.87 9.00 -0.37
CA LEU A 206 -49.64 9.70 -1.41
C LEU A 206 -50.21 8.83 -2.56
N SER A 207 -50.27 7.50 -2.41
CA SER A 207 -51.11 6.65 -3.27
C SER A 207 -52.58 6.54 -2.79
N PRO A 208 -53.60 6.71 -3.66
CA PRO A 208 -55.00 6.46 -3.37
C PRO A 208 -55.28 4.97 -3.57
N ILE A 209 -54.66 4.10 -2.76
CA ILE A 209 -54.74 2.66 -3.04
C ILE A 209 -56.13 2.03 -2.78
N TYR A 210 -57.08 2.72 -2.12
CA TYR A 210 -58.51 2.31 -2.14
C TYR A 210 -59.49 3.49 -2.07
N GLY A 211 -59.15 4.63 -2.67
CA GLY A 211 -59.93 5.85 -2.54
C GLY A 211 -59.95 6.75 -3.76
N THR A 212 -60.88 7.70 -3.79
CA THR A 212 -60.82 8.81 -4.75
C THR A 212 -59.80 9.84 -4.28
N TRP A 213 -59.40 10.77 -5.13
CA TRP A 213 -58.62 11.97 -4.77
C TRP A 213 -59.17 12.74 -3.54
N THR A 214 -60.45 12.52 -3.20
CA THR A 214 -61.11 13.00 -1.97
C THR A 214 -60.48 12.43 -0.69
N ASP A 215 -60.03 11.17 -0.71
CA ASP A 215 -59.45 10.48 0.44
C ASP A 215 -58.01 10.97 0.71
N TRP A 216 -57.25 11.23 -0.36
CA TRP A 216 -55.95 11.92 -0.30
C TRP A 216 -56.07 13.32 0.30
N ASN A 217 -57.06 14.10 -0.15
CA ASN A 217 -57.35 15.43 0.39
C ASN A 217 -57.74 15.39 1.87
N THR A 218 -58.44 14.33 2.29
CA THR A 218 -58.88 14.14 3.67
C THR A 218 -57.69 13.74 4.56
N ALA A 219 -56.82 12.84 4.07
CA ALA A 219 -55.61 12.40 4.77
C ALA A 219 -54.59 13.54 4.95
N ILE A 220 -54.26 14.27 3.88
CA ILE A 220 -53.36 15.42 3.97
C ILE A 220 -53.95 16.52 4.83
N ALA A 221 -55.25 16.85 4.68
CA ALA A 221 -55.88 17.89 5.50
C ALA A 221 -55.86 17.57 7.01
N GLY A 222 -55.86 16.28 7.38
CA GLY A 222 -55.70 15.83 8.76
C GLY A 222 -54.27 15.92 9.29
N GLY A 223 -53.27 15.98 8.40
CA GLY A 223 -51.85 16.14 8.76
C GLY A 223 -51.43 17.59 8.99
N PHE A 224 -52.16 18.57 8.44
CA PHE A 224 -51.90 19.98 8.71
C PHE A 224 -52.38 20.39 10.11
N PRO A 225 -51.64 21.27 10.80
CA PRO A 225 -52.14 21.94 12.00
C PRO A 225 -53.44 22.70 11.71
N SER A 226 -54.21 23.01 12.76
CA SER A 226 -55.48 23.74 12.64
C SER A 226 -55.36 25.12 11.95
N SER A 227 -54.15 25.69 11.90
CA SER A 227 -53.81 26.91 11.16
C SER A 227 -53.82 26.74 9.63
N GLY A 228 -53.80 25.50 9.13
CA GLY A 228 -53.64 25.18 7.70
C GLY A 228 -52.25 25.49 7.15
N GLN A 229 -51.24 25.72 8.01
CA GLN A 229 -49.85 25.98 7.65
C GLN A 229 -48.97 24.85 8.19
N GLY A 230 -48.29 24.14 7.29
CA GLY A 230 -47.42 23.02 7.61
C GLY A 230 -46.01 23.29 7.09
N SER A 231 -44.99 22.77 7.76
CA SER A 231 -43.60 23.02 7.39
C SER A 231 -42.72 21.79 7.53
N PHE A 232 -41.65 21.73 6.75
CA PHE A 232 -40.57 20.74 6.89
C PHE A 232 -39.23 21.43 6.61
N GLN A 233 -38.10 20.82 6.99
CA GLN A 233 -36.79 21.33 6.62
C GLN A 233 -36.18 20.46 5.53
N ILE A 234 -35.57 21.09 4.52
CA ILE A 234 -34.90 20.43 3.42
C ILE A 234 -33.43 20.86 3.34
N SER A 235 -32.53 19.90 3.09
CA SER A 235 -31.15 20.16 2.69
C SER A 235 -30.97 19.59 1.29
N VAL A 236 -30.41 20.39 0.39
CA VAL A 236 -30.16 20.01 -1.02
C VAL A 236 -28.68 20.16 -1.28
N ASP A 237 -28.09 19.15 -1.90
CA ASP A 237 -26.68 19.07 -2.26
C ASP A 237 -25.71 19.39 -1.10
N GLY A 238 -26.05 18.97 0.13
CA GLY A 238 -25.28 19.25 1.34
C GLY A 238 -25.35 20.71 1.82
N GLY A 239 -26.28 21.50 1.27
CA GLY A 239 -26.56 22.88 1.68
C GLY A 239 -27.22 23.00 3.07
N PRO A 240 -27.38 24.23 3.59
CA PRO A 240 -27.99 24.45 4.89
C PRO A 240 -29.45 23.98 4.93
N TRP A 241 -29.88 23.50 6.10
CA TRP A 241 -31.28 23.15 6.35
C TRP A 241 -32.18 24.37 6.17
N THR A 242 -33.05 24.31 5.17
CA THR A 242 -33.93 25.40 4.76
C THR A 242 -35.38 25.05 5.09
N PRO A 243 -36.12 25.89 5.83
CA PRO A 243 -37.52 25.64 6.14
C PRO A 243 -38.40 25.88 4.90
N VAL A 244 -39.26 24.92 4.58
CA VAL A 244 -40.26 24.98 3.51
C VAL A 244 -41.63 25.04 4.15
N ASN A 245 -42.43 26.05 3.82
CA ASN A 245 -43.75 26.27 4.40
C ASN A 245 -44.85 26.02 3.35
N LEU A 246 -45.63 24.97 3.55
CA LEU A 246 -46.77 24.62 2.72
C LEU A 246 -48.06 25.19 3.32
N SER A 247 -48.98 25.62 2.46
CA SER A 247 -50.33 26.05 2.87
C SER A 247 -51.37 25.06 2.37
N LEU A 248 -52.21 24.54 3.28
CA LEU A 248 -53.31 23.64 2.94
C LEU A 248 -54.30 24.30 1.97
N THR A 249 -54.54 25.60 2.11
CA THR A 249 -55.41 26.36 1.20
C THR A 249 -54.82 26.45 -0.20
N ALA A 250 -53.52 26.74 -0.31
CA ALA A 250 -52.83 26.82 -1.60
C ALA A 250 -52.69 25.44 -2.25
N LEU A 251 -52.40 24.40 -1.48
CA LEU A 251 -52.36 23.02 -1.92
C LEU A 251 -53.73 22.57 -2.47
N LYS A 252 -54.82 22.88 -1.76
CA LYS A 252 -56.21 22.63 -2.20
C LYS A 252 -56.63 23.48 -3.41
N ALA A 253 -56.02 24.65 -3.61
CA ALA A 253 -56.28 25.49 -4.79
C ALA A 253 -55.51 25.00 -6.02
N ALA A 254 -54.31 24.43 -5.82
CA ALA A 254 -53.50 23.77 -6.84
C ALA A 254 -54.05 22.38 -7.25
N ASN A 255 -55.21 22.00 -6.73
CA ASN A 255 -55.75 20.64 -6.71
C ASN A 255 -56.51 20.23 -7.99
N ALA A 256 -56.09 20.74 -9.14
CA ALA A 256 -56.71 20.46 -10.43
C ALA A 256 -56.15 19.19 -11.11
N SER A 257 -54.88 18.85 -10.83
CA SER A 257 -54.20 17.59 -11.21
C SER A 257 -52.95 17.34 -10.35
N ASP A 258 -52.34 16.15 -10.48
CA ASP A 258 -51.07 15.80 -9.83
C ASP A 258 -49.96 16.80 -10.19
N THR A 259 -49.89 17.16 -11.48
CA THR A 259 -48.89 18.09 -12.01
C THR A 259 -48.95 19.46 -11.34
N THR A 260 -50.14 20.02 -11.11
CA THR A 260 -50.29 21.34 -10.50
C THR A 260 -49.97 21.33 -9.01
N THR A 261 -50.24 20.21 -8.33
CA THR A 261 -49.88 20.01 -6.92
C THR A 261 -48.37 19.89 -6.74
N PHE A 262 -47.70 19.06 -7.55
CA PHE A 262 -46.24 18.92 -7.50
C PHE A 262 -45.52 20.20 -7.92
N GLN A 263 -46.04 20.93 -8.91
CA GLN A 263 -45.50 22.23 -9.29
C GLN A 263 -45.57 23.24 -8.14
N TYR A 264 -46.69 23.29 -7.39
CA TYR A 264 -46.79 24.15 -6.21
C TYR A 264 -45.73 23.80 -5.14
N ILE A 265 -45.53 22.51 -4.88
CA ILE A 265 -44.52 22.06 -3.90
C ILE A 265 -43.11 22.40 -4.40
N ALA A 266 -42.80 22.14 -5.67
CA ALA A 266 -41.53 22.49 -6.29
C ALA A 266 -41.25 23.99 -6.22
N ASP A 267 -42.22 24.83 -6.59
CA ASP A 267 -42.09 26.29 -6.54
C ASP A 267 -41.88 26.76 -5.10
N THR A 268 -42.60 26.19 -4.14
CA THR A 268 -42.46 26.55 -2.72
C THR A 268 -41.07 26.18 -2.19
N ILE A 269 -40.55 25.00 -2.52
CA ILE A 269 -39.20 24.58 -2.16
C ILE A 269 -38.16 25.49 -2.84
N ASN A 270 -38.26 25.69 -4.16
CA ASN A 270 -37.29 26.49 -4.91
C ASN A 270 -37.31 27.96 -4.51
N ASN A 271 -38.45 28.52 -4.12
CA ASN A 271 -38.53 29.87 -3.56
C ASN A 271 -37.84 29.96 -2.19
N ALA A 272 -37.97 28.93 -1.34
CA ALA A 272 -37.25 28.86 -0.07
C ALA A 272 -35.74 28.72 -0.31
N LEU A 273 -35.33 27.84 -1.23
CA LEU A 273 -33.93 27.62 -1.62
C LEU A 273 -33.32 28.81 -2.36
N GLY A 274 -34.11 29.61 -3.09
CA GLY A 274 -33.65 30.79 -3.86
C GLY A 274 -33.01 31.89 -3.01
N THR A 275 -33.09 31.77 -1.69
CA THR A 275 -32.30 32.57 -0.73
C THR A 275 -30.82 32.13 -0.65
N VAL A 276 -30.47 30.99 -1.27
CA VAL A 276 -29.14 30.35 -1.26
C VAL A 276 -28.76 29.94 -2.69
N SER A 277 -27.66 30.49 -3.22
CA SER A 277 -27.26 30.32 -4.63
C SER A 277 -26.85 28.87 -4.97
N GLY A 278 -27.38 28.32 -6.07
CA GLY A 278 -26.92 27.06 -6.67
C GLY A 278 -27.72 25.80 -6.34
N TYR A 279 -28.66 25.87 -5.40
CA TYR A 279 -29.54 24.77 -5.00
C TYR A 279 -30.90 24.88 -5.68
N GLN A 280 -31.33 23.81 -6.35
CA GLN A 280 -32.63 23.71 -7.00
C GLN A 280 -33.14 22.29 -6.93
N VAL A 281 -34.46 22.13 -6.94
CA VAL A 281 -35.13 20.84 -7.03
C VAL A 281 -36.20 20.83 -8.12
N ALA A 282 -36.54 19.63 -8.58
CA ALA A 282 -37.80 19.35 -9.26
C ALA A 282 -38.64 18.41 -8.40
N VAL A 283 -39.96 18.53 -8.49
CA VAL A 283 -40.89 17.61 -7.84
C VAL A 283 -41.74 16.93 -8.90
N SER A 284 -41.83 15.61 -8.86
CA SER A 284 -42.57 14.79 -9.83
C SER A 284 -43.25 13.60 -9.16
N ALA A 285 -44.25 13.03 -9.85
CA ALA A 285 -44.68 11.65 -9.58
C ALA A 285 -43.68 10.66 -10.16
N GLN A 286 -43.58 9.47 -9.55
CA GLN A 286 -42.88 8.34 -10.15
C GLN A 286 -43.82 7.63 -11.14
N ASP A 287 -43.30 7.15 -12.27
CA ASP A 287 -44.10 6.53 -13.36
C ASP A 287 -45.18 5.56 -12.83
N ASN A 288 -46.45 5.90 -13.08
CA ASN A 288 -47.65 5.15 -12.67
C ASN A 288 -47.83 4.89 -11.16
N SER A 289 -47.07 5.58 -10.30
CA SER A 289 -47.10 5.42 -8.85
C SER A 289 -47.17 6.80 -8.20
N ASP A 290 -48.24 7.11 -7.47
CA ASP A 290 -48.56 8.46 -6.95
C ASP A 290 -47.63 8.97 -5.81
N PHE A 291 -46.35 8.59 -5.82
CA PHE A 291 -45.35 9.00 -4.83
C PHE A 291 -44.74 10.35 -5.21
N LEU A 292 -44.55 11.21 -4.20
CA LEU A 292 -43.89 12.50 -4.35
C LEU A 292 -42.37 12.31 -4.33
N VAL A 293 -41.71 12.64 -5.44
CA VAL A 293 -40.24 12.59 -5.58
C VAL A 293 -39.70 14.00 -5.66
N ILE A 294 -38.80 14.38 -4.75
CA ILE A 294 -38.04 15.62 -4.78
C ILE A 294 -36.62 15.31 -5.27
N THR A 295 -36.28 15.75 -6.47
CA THR A 295 -34.98 15.48 -7.11
C THR A 295 -34.15 16.75 -7.18
N SER A 296 -32.86 16.69 -6.81
CA SER A 296 -31.95 17.81 -6.98
C SER A 296 -31.73 18.12 -8.46
N THR A 297 -31.93 19.36 -8.86
CA THR A 297 -31.71 19.86 -10.23
C THR A 297 -30.65 20.96 -10.29
N GLY A 298 -30.02 21.27 -9.15
CA GLY A 298 -28.92 22.20 -9.03
C GLY A 298 -27.68 21.79 -9.83
N THR A 299 -26.57 22.49 -9.64
CA THR A 299 -25.32 22.15 -10.34
C THR A 299 -24.66 20.89 -9.78
N ALA A 300 -24.76 20.67 -8.46
CA ALA A 300 -24.09 19.56 -7.78
C ALA A 300 -24.90 18.25 -7.84
N LYS A 301 -26.22 18.31 -7.69
CA LYS A 301 -27.14 17.15 -7.82
C LYS A 301 -26.80 15.98 -6.90
N THR A 302 -26.17 16.24 -5.75
CA THR A 302 -25.59 15.22 -4.88
C THR A 302 -26.61 14.57 -3.95
N SER A 303 -27.53 15.33 -3.37
CA SER A 303 -28.49 14.79 -2.39
C SER A 303 -29.73 15.68 -2.20
N VAL A 304 -30.83 15.06 -1.74
CA VAL A 304 -31.97 15.76 -1.18
C VAL A 304 -32.33 15.06 0.11
N GLN A 305 -32.36 15.80 1.21
CA GLN A 305 -32.67 15.28 2.53
C GLN A 305 -33.76 16.11 3.20
N VAL A 306 -34.66 15.45 3.91
CA VAL A 306 -35.77 16.09 4.62
C VAL A 306 -35.77 15.67 6.08
N ILE A 307 -35.96 16.63 6.98
CA ILE A 307 -36.22 16.38 8.39
C ILE A 307 -37.48 17.11 8.84
N PRO A 308 -38.12 16.62 9.92
CA PRO A 308 -39.27 17.30 10.51
C PRO A 308 -38.95 18.74 10.91
N ALA A 309 -39.91 19.63 10.75
CA ALA A 309 -39.83 20.97 11.30
C ALA A 309 -40.02 20.96 12.82
N THR A 310 -39.45 21.96 13.50
CA THR A 310 -39.55 22.12 14.95
C THR A 310 -40.94 22.53 15.45
N SER A 311 -41.79 23.06 14.55
CA SER A 311 -43.17 23.44 14.83
C SER A 311 -44.01 23.29 13.57
N ASN A 312 -45.29 22.95 13.70
CA ASN A 312 -46.20 22.78 12.56
C ASN A 312 -45.64 21.78 11.52
N ASP A 313 -45.05 20.67 11.97
CA ASP A 313 -44.43 19.71 11.06
C ASP A 313 -45.45 19.08 10.11
N ILE A 314 -45.07 19.00 8.83
CA ILE A 314 -45.81 18.27 7.80
C ILE A 314 -44.96 17.17 7.16
N ALA A 315 -43.66 17.07 7.49
CA ALA A 315 -42.80 15.99 6.98
C ALA A 315 -43.33 14.62 7.39
N GLN A 316 -43.81 14.49 8.64
CA GLN A 316 -44.41 13.26 9.15
C GLN A 316 -45.67 12.86 8.35
N ALA A 317 -46.57 13.82 8.10
CA ALA A 317 -47.82 13.56 7.38
C ALA A 317 -47.58 13.19 5.90
N LEU A 318 -46.53 13.74 5.30
CA LEU A 318 -46.11 13.44 3.93
C LEU A 318 -45.17 12.23 3.85
N MET A 319 -44.77 11.64 4.99
CA MET A 319 -43.74 10.60 5.07
C MET A 319 -42.45 10.98 4.32
N LEU A 320 -42.05 12.24 4.47
CA LEU A 320 -40.84 12.78 3.86
C LEU A 320 -39.64 12.63 4.80
N GLY A 321 -38.55 12.15 4.24
CA GLY A 321 -37.30 11.93 4.93
C GLY A 321 -37.21 10.58 5.64
N VAL A 322 -35.97 10.09 5.81
CA VAL A 322 -35.67 8.73 6.31
C VAL A 322 -36.24 8.43 7.71
N ASN A 323 -36.45 9.46 8.53
CA ASN A 323 -37.04 9.29 9.86
C ASN A 323 -38.56 9.04 9.78
N GLN A 324 -39.22 9.53 8.73
CA GLN A 324 -40.69 9.51 8.59
C GLN A 324 -41.20 8.43 7.61
N GLY A 325 -40.34 7.52 7.19
CA GLY A 325 -40.68 6.53 6.17
C GLY A 325 -40.03 6.81 4.81
N GLY A 326 -39.61 8.03 4.51
CA GLY A 326 -39.09 8.41 3.19
C GLY A 326 -37.82 7.66 2.77
N ILE A 327 -37.59 7.57 1.46
CA ILE A 327 -36.35 7.03 0.88
C ILE A 327 -35.50 8.18 0.37
N GLU A 328 -34.24 8.26 0.79
CA GLU A 328 -33.29 9.27 0.32
C GLU A 328 -32.10 8.57 -0.34
N VAL A 329 -31.86 8.88 -1.61
CA VAL A 329 -30.76 8.30 -2.40
C VAL A 329 -29.86 9.43 -2.85
N ALA A 330 -28.57 9.31 -2.56
CA ALA A 330 -27.57 10.27 -3.00
C ALA A 330 -27.03 9.87 -4.39
N LEU A 331 -26.43 10.84 -5.08
CA LEU A 331 -25.90 10.68 -6.44
C LEU A 331 -25.02 9.44 -6.63
N TYR A 332 -24.15 9.15 -5.66
CA TYR A 332 -23.17 8.06 -5.73
C TYR A 332 -23.63 6.76 -5.06
N SER A 333 -24.87 6.71 -4.56
CA SER A 333 -25.42 5.54 -3.85
C SER A 333 -25.45 4.27 -4.69
N ASP A 334 -25.69 4.40 -6.00
CA ASP A 334 -25.75 3.27 -6.93
C ASP A 334 -24.37 2.73 -7.28
N LEU A 335 -23.30 3.49 -7.06
CA LEU A 335 -21.94 3.04 -7.33
C LEU A 335 -21.35 2.16 -6.22
N ARG A 336 -22.11 1.86 -5.17
CA ARG A 336 -21.60 1.06 -4.05
C ARG A 336 -21.48 -0.41 -4.44
N PRO A 337 -20.41 -1.10 -4.02
CA PRO A 337 -20.32 -2.54 -4.15
C PRO A 337 -21.53 -3.25 -3.52
N ALA A 338 -22.04 -4.29 -4.17
CA ALA A 338 -23.14 -5.07 -3.64
C ALA A 338 -22.77 -5.69 -2.27
N PRO A 339 -23.69 -5.68 -1.29
CA PRO A 339 -23.41 -6.27 0.02
C PRO A 339 -23.33 -7.80 -0.09
N ASN A 340 -22.54 -8.40 0.79
CA ASN A 340 -22.45 -9.85 0.92
C ASN A 340 -23.72 -10.46 1.53
N GLY A 341 -23.90 -11.77 1.29
CA GLY A 341 -25.04 -12.53 1.78
C GLY A 341 -26.32 -12.30 0.99
N ILE A 342 -27.48 -12.52 1.62
CA ILE A 342 -28.78 -12.26 1.01
C ILE A 342 -29.27 -10.88 1.42
N PHE A 343 -29.77 -10.14 0.45
CA PHE A 343 -30.33 -8.82 0.69
C PHE A 343 -31.58 -8.58 -0.15
N PHE A 344 -32.49 -7.78 0.39
CA PHE A 344 -33.59 -7.24 -0.40
C PHE A 344 -33.07 -6.06 -1.23
N SER A 345 -33.05 -6.23 -2.55
CA SER A 345 -32.54 -5.25 -3.51
C SER A 345 -33.57 -4.19 -3.87
N GLY A 346 -34.85 -4.53 -3.76
CA GLY A 346 -35.88 -3.73 -4.38
C GLY A 346 -35.65 -3.57 -5.89
N THR A 347 -35.22 -4.63 -6.57
CA THR A 347 -35.20 -4.71 -8.04
C THR A 347 -35.82 -6.02 -8.50
N ASP A 348 -36.34 -6.08 -9.72
CA ASP A 348 -36.80 -7.35 -10.31
C ASP A 348 -35.63 -8.29 -10.61
N SER A 349 -35.93 -9.49 -11.14
CA SER A 349 -34.91 -10.48 -11.55
C SER A 349 -33.97 -10.00 -12.66
N SER A 350 -34.24 -8.83 -13.26
CA SER A 350 -33.45 -8.19 -14.30
C SER A 350 -32.62 -7.02 -13.77
N GLY A 351 -32.65 -6.74 -12.46
CA GLY A 351 -31.90 -5.64 -11.83
C GLY A 351 -32.48 -4.25 -12.13
N ASN A 352 -33.71 -4.17 -12.64
CA ASN A 352 -34.32 -2.88 -12.97
C ASN A 352 -35.10 -2.33 -11.76
N PRO A 353 -34.87 -1.06 -11.37
CA PRO A 353 -35.75 -0.36 -10.44
C PRO A 353 -37.04 0.01 -11.19
N THR A 354 -38.11 -0.74 -10.96
CA THR A 354 -39.43 -0.51 -11.56
C THR A 354 -40.43 -0.01 -10.51
N SER A 355 -41.54 0.59 -10.95
CA SER A 355 -42.72 0.96 -10.14
C SER A 355 -43.20 -0.16 -9.21
N GLU A 356 -42.96 -1.41 -9.61
CA GLU A 356 -43.28 -2.65 -8.89
C GLU A 356 -42.59 -2.80 -7.52
N ILE A 357 -41.44 -2.16 -7.29
CA ILE A 357 -40.72 -2.27 -6.00
C ILE A 357 -41.23 -1.27 -4.98
N MET A 358 -41.48 -0.02 -5.40
CA MET A 358 -42.17 0.93 -4.54
C MET A 358 -43.55 0.40 -4.18
N PHE A 359 -44.20 -0.30 -5.13
CA PHE A 359 -45.40 -1.06 -4.88
C PHE A 359 -45.17 -2.20 -3.86
N ALA A 360 -44.14 -3.04 -3.98
CA ALA A 360 -43.85 -4.12 -3.02
C ALA A 360 -43.53 -3.62 -1.59
N ILE A 361 -42.80 -2.51 -1.49
CA ILE A 361 -42.42 -1.84 -0.24
C ILE A 361 -43.64 -1.16 0.41
N ASP A 362 -44.54 -0.57 -0.40
CA ASP A 362 -45.84 -0.04 0.03
C ASP A 362 -46.80 -1.16 0.48
N GLN A 363 -46.88 -2.28 -0.25
CA GLN A 363 -47.63 -3.47 0.20
C GLN A 363 -47.15 -3.98 1.57
N LEU A 364 -45.83 -3.91 1.86
CA LEU A 364 -45.30 -4.26 3.18
C LEU A 364 -45.72 -3.26 4.28
N ALA A 365 -45.95 -1.99 3.94
CA ALA A 365 -46.45 -0.97 4.87
C ALA A 365 -47.92 -1.17 5.25
N GLN A 366 -48.73 -1.58 4.27
CA GLN A 366 -50.20 -1.55 4.37
C GLN A 366 -50.82 -2.79 4.97
N ALA A 367 -50.08 -3.89 5.04
CA ALA A 367 -50.76 -5.17 5.07
C ALA A 367 -51.28 -5.54 6.48
N ASN A 368 -52.61 -5.68 6.56
CA ASN A 368 -53.28 -6.56 7.51
C ASN A 368 -52.94 -8.00 7.13
N LEU A 369 -51.80 -8.49 7.61
CA LEU A 369 -51.12 -9.66 7.04
C LEU A 369 -51.66 -11.00 7.56
N THR A 370 -52.66 -11.53 6.88
CA THR A 370 -52.85 -12.99 6.75
C THR A 370 -51.97 -13.61 5.65
N ASP A 371 -51.30 -12.77 4.84
CA ASP A 371 -50.82 -13.18 3.52
C ASP A 371 -49.32 -13.54 3.49
N VAL A 372 -48.48 -13.13 4.44
CA VAL A 372 -47.12 -13.68 4.62
C VAL A 372 -47.15 -14.65 5.79
N SER A 373 -47.22 -15.95 5.49
CA SER A 373 -47.38 -16.98 6.51
C SER A 373 -46.06 -17.59 6.95
N GLN A 374 -45.02 -17.49 6.12
CA GLN A 374 -43.79 -18.23 6.34
C GLN A 374 -42.58 -17.62 5.62
N VAL A 375 -41.40 -17.66 6.24
CA VAL A 375 -40.10 -17.49 5.58
C VAL A 375 -39.39 -18.82 5.53
N THR A 376 -38.96 -19.24 4.35
CA THR A 376 -38.17 -20.46 4.15
C THR A 376 -36.75 -20.08 3.76
N ILE A 377 -35.79 -20.58 4.53
CA ILE A 377 -34.36 -20.38 4.33
C ILE A 377 -33.73 -21.76 4.15
N ASN A 378 -33.21 -22.03 2.96
CA ASN A 378 -32.55 -23.30 2.64
C ASN A 378 -33.39 -24.54 3.05
N GLY A 379 -34.69 -24.49 2.72
CA GLY A 379 -35.66 -25.54 3.03
C GLY A 379 -36.17 -25.57 4.48
N VAL A 380 -35.64 -24.74 5.39
CA VAL A 380 -36.14 -24.59 6.76
C VAL A 380 -37.15 -23.46 6.82
N SER A 381 -38.39 -23.79 7.17
CA SER A 381 -39.47 -22.83 7.16
C SER A 381 -39.87 -22.36 8.56
N GLN A 382 -39.94 -21.03 8.76
CA GLN A 382 -40.37 -20.37 9.98
C GLN A 382 -41.66 -19.61 9.73
N SER A 383 -42.69 -19.83 10.56
CA SER A 383 -43.92 -19.06 10.45
C SER A 383 -43.69 -17.61 10.84
N ILE A 384 -44.24 -16.69 10.05
CA ILE A 384 -44.24 -15.26 10.37
C ILE A 384 -45.65 -14.89 10.80
N SER A 385 -45.76 -14.14 11.89
CA SER A 385 -46.99 -13.47 12.29
C SER A 385 -46.68 -11.98 12.34
N LEU A 386 -47.08 -11.27 11.29
CA LEU A 386 -46.95 -9.82 11.22
C LEU A 386 -48.11 -9.18 12.00
N THR A 387 -47.91 -8.01 12.59
CA THR A 387 -48.93 -7.35 13.43
C THR A 387 -50.06 -6.73 12.59
N SER A 388 -51.29 -6.71 13.11
CA SER A 388 -52.45 -6.13 12.41
C SER A 388 -52.23 -4.64 12.13
N GLY A 389 -52.57 -4.22 10.91
CA GLY A 389 -52.29 -2.88 10.38
C GLY A 389 -52.83 -1.76 11.27
N GLY A 390 -51.93 -0.86 11.65
CA GLY A 390 -52.32 0.50 12.04
C GLY A 390 -52.80 1.30 10.83
N PRO A 391 -53.48 2.44 11.02
CA PRO A 391 -53.93 3.29 9.92
C PRO A 391 -52.76 3.78 9.06
N LEU A 392 -52.99 3.88 7.75
CA LEU A 392 -52.04 4.31 6.70
C LEU A 392 -51.44 5.71 6.90
N PHE A 393 -52.00 6.50 7.82
CA PHE A 393 -51.56 7.85 8.17
C PHE A 393 -51.60 7.98 9.70
N TRP A 394 -50.44 8.24 10.31
CA TRP A 394 -50.31 8.30 11.76
C TRP A 394 -51.03 9.50 12.38
N GLN A 395 -51.60 9.28 13.58
CA GLN A 395 -52.28 10.28 14.41
C GLN A 395 -51.29 11.17 15.18
N GLY A 396 -51.38 12.49 14.98
CA GLY A 396 -50.41 13.46 15.49
C GLY A 396 -50.08 13.43 17.00
N ALA A 397 -48.88 13.90 17.31
CA ALA A 397 -48.33 14.48 18.56
C ALA A 397 -48.65 13.86 19.96
N GLY A 398 -49.44 12.79 20.08
CA GLY A 398 -49.88 12.26 21.38
C GLY A 398 -49.87 10.73 21.54
N GLY A 399 -49.49 9.96 20.51
CA GLY A 399 -49.38 8.50 20.58
C GLY A 399 -47.95 8.03 20.89
N THR A 400 -47.77 7.02 21.73
CA THR A 400 -46.48 6.58 22.28
C THR A 400 -45.66 5.63 21.40
N SER A 401 -45.81 5.65 20.07
CA SER A 401 -45.11 4.68 19.23
C SER A 401 -44.95 5.13 17.77
N ASP A 402 -43.80 5.69 17.41
CA ASP A 402 -43.46 6.01 16.02
C ASP A 402 -43.53 4.73 15.15
N HIS A 403 -44.44 4.65 14.19
CA HIS A 403 -44.59 3.51 13.28
C HIS A 403 -44.61 3.95 11.82
N ASP A 404 -43.74 3.41 10.97
CA ASP A 404 -43.76 3.62 9.51
C ASP A 404 -44.33 2.44 8.70
N GLY A 405 -44.67 1.35 9.40
CA GLY A 405 -45.33 0.14 8.87
C GLY A 405 -44.38 -0.83 8.18
N VAL A 406 -43.19 -0.40 7.77
CA VAL A 406 -42.34 -1.16 6.85
C VAL A 406 -41.11 -1.65 7.56
N ARG A 407 -40.42 -0.75 8.28
CA ARG A 407 -39.25 -1.14 9.05
C ARG A 407 -39.65 -2.09 10.17
N GLU A 408 -40.83 -1.94 10.77
CA GLU A 408 -41.33 -2.87 11.78
C GLU A 408 -41.63 -4.25 11.18
N ASN A 409 -42.29 -4.29 10.02
CA ASN A 409 -42.58 -5.55 9.33
C ASN A 409 -41.30 -6.24 8.81
N LEU A 410 -40.35 -5.48 8.28
CA LEU A 410 -39.01 -6.00 7.94
C LEU A 410 -38.27 -6.51 9.19
N GLN A 411 -38.39 -5.82 10.33
CA GLN A 411 -37.78 -6.24 11.59
C GLN A 411 -38.42 -7.53 12.13
N LEU A 412 -39.72 -7.73 11.96
CA LEU A 412 -40.39 -8.99 12.31
C LEU A 412 -39.88 -10.14 11.44
N ILE A 413 -39.67 -9.91 10.15
CA ILE A 413 -39.06 -10.89 9.23
C ILE A 413 -37.63 -11.22 9.70
N VAL A 414 -36.81 -10.20 9.98
CA VAL A 414 -35.45 -10.36 10.54
C VAL A 414 -35.46 -11.20 11.82
N ASN A 415 -36.39 -10.94 12.74
CA ASN A 415 -36.51 -11.68 13.99
C ASN A 415 -36.86 -13.16 13.77
N GLN A 416 -37.64 -13.50 12.74
CA GLN A 416 -37.91 -14.91 12.41
C GLN A 416 -36.71 -15.56 11.71
N ILE A 417 -36.00 -14.85 10.84
CA ILE A 417 -34.75 -15.35 10.21
C ILE A 417 -33.73 -15.71 11.30
N ASN A 418 -33.56 -14.84 12.31
CA ASN A 418 -32.65 -15.05 13.44
C ASN A 418 -33.00 -16.25 14.34
N LYS A 419 -34.17 -16.86 14.18
CA LYS A 419 -34.53 -18.11 14.87
C LYS A 419 -34.04 -19.36 14.13
N VAL A 420 -33.64 -19.23 12.87
CA VAL A 420 -33.04 -20.32 12.10
C VAL A 420 -31.58 -20.45 12.53
N SER A 421 -31.23 -21.62 13.09
CA SER A 421 -29.86 -21.89 13.55
C SER A 421 -28.84 -21.73 12.42
N GLY A 422 -27.76 -20.98 12.68
CA GLY A 422 -26.67 -20.76 11.71
C GLY A 422 -26.89 -19.61 10.73
N TYR A 423 -27.87 -18.74 10.95
CA TYR A 423 -28.11 -17.51 10.18
C TYR A 423 -28.23 -16.30 11.11
N GLN A 424 -27.78 -15.13 10.65
CA GLN A 424 -28.00 -13.86 11.34
C GLN A 424 -28.53 -12.83 10.35
N ALA A 425 -29.68 -12.24 10.62
CA ALA A 425 -30.22 -11.12 9.86
C ALA A 425 -30.26 -9.85 10.69
N LEU A 426 -30.11 -8.72 10.01
CA LEU A 426 -30.29 -7.39 10.57
C LEU A 426 -31.01 -6.49 9.58
N LEU A 427 -31.56 -5.40 10.09
CA LEU A 427 -32.21 -4.36 9.29
C LEU A 427 -31.25 -3.18 9.11
N ALA A 428 -31.03 -2.76 7.87
CA ALA A 428 -30.26 -1.58 7.51
C ALA A 428 -31.12 -0.67 6.62
N GLY A 429 -31.76 0.33 7.23
CA GLY A 429 -32.75 1.15 6.54
C GLY A 429 -33.95 0.32 6.10
N TYR A 430 -34.26 0.33 4.80
CA TYR A 430 -35.31 -0.50 4.19
C TYR A 430 -34.80 -1.86 3.66
N ARG A 431 -33.59 -2.27 4.03
CA ARG A 431 -32.95 -3.50 3.53
C ARG A 431 -32.77 -4.51 4.65
N ILE A 432 -33.23 -5.73 4.43
CA ILE A 432 -32.86 -6.88 5.24
C ILE A 432 -31.50 -7.36 4.75
N LEU A 433 -30.53 -7.47 5.66
CA LEU A 433 -29.22 -8.03 5.40
C LEU A 433 -29.11 -9.35 6.15
N VAL A 434 -28.90 -10.45 5.45
CA VAL A 434 -28.62 -11.76 6.06
C VAL A 434 -27.12 -12.03 6.00
N GLN A 435 -26.49 -11.95 7.16
CA GLN A 435 -25.08 -12.19 7.41
C GLN A 435 -24.85 -13.60 7.99
N ASN A 436 -23.60 -14.06 7.94
CA ASN A 436 -23.16 -15.32 8.57
C ASN A 436 -23.95 -16.55 8.07
N LEU A 437 -24.18 -16.64 6.76
CA LEU A 437 -24.86 -17.78 6.15
C LEU A 437 -24.03 -19.04 6.38
N ASN A 438 -24.68 -20.16 6.71
CA ASN A 438 -24.14 -21.52 6.82
C ASN A 438 -22.60 -21.62 6.92
N PRO A 439 -22.00 -21.71 8.13
CA PRO A 439 -20.54 -21.77 8.30
C PRO A 439 -19.89 -23.01 7.66
N ASN A 440 -20.68 -23.98 7.19
CA ASN A 440 -20.21 -25.29 6.72
C ASN A 440 -20.63 -25.64 5.27
N GLY A 441 -21.19 -24.72 4.47
CA GLY A 441 -21.66 -25.02 3.10
C GLY A 441 -21.40 -23.91 2.06
N PRO A 442 -21.45 -24.22 0.75
CA PRO A 442 -21.33 -23.23 -0.32
C PRO A 442 -22.59 -22.37 -0.39
N GLN A 443 -22.49 -21.11 0.07
CA GLN A 443 -23.61 -20.21 0.36
C GLN A 443 -24.34 -19.64 -0.87
N TRP A 444 -24.02 -20.12 -2.08
CA TRP A 444 -24.70 -19.78 -3.33
C TRP A 444 -25.98 -20.57 -3.59
N THR A 445 -26.25 -21.59 -2.78
CA THR A 445 -27.38 -22.51 -2.95
C THR A 445 -28.53 -22.26 -1.98
N ASP A 446 -28.40 -21.27 -1.09
CA ASP A 446 -29.44 -20.98 -0.11
C ASP A 446 -30.62 -20.31 -0.82
N ASN A 447 -31.71 -21.06 -1.00
CA ASN A 447 -32.97 -20.54 -1.52
C ASN A 447 -33.73 -19.84 -0.40
N PHE A 448 -33.99 -18.55 -0.59
CA PHE A 448 -34.87 -17.77 0.28
C PHE A 448 -36.20 -17.64 -0.44
N SER A 449 -37.26 -18.07 0.21
CA SER A 449 -38.61 -17.85 -0.28
C SER A 449 -39.47 -17.38 0.87
N LEU A 450 -40.21 -16.30 0.65
CA LEU A 450 -41.37 -16.01 1.47
C LEU A 450 -42.52 -16.87 0.92
N ALA A 451 -43.10 -17.72 1.76
CA ALA A 451 -44.35 -18.36 1.45
C ALA A 451 -45.48 -17.42 1.88
N VAL A 452 -46.38 -17.20 0.93
CA VAL A 452 -47.45 -16.23 1.01
C VAL A 452 -48.75 -16.91 0.63
N THR A 453 -49.82 -16.64 1.38
CA THR A 453 -51.12 -17.30 1.21
C THR A 453 -52.14 -16.25 0.76
N GLY A 454 -52.44 -16.20 -0.54
CA GLY A 454 -53.42 -15.29 -1.14
C GLY A 454 -52.82 -14.02 -1.79
N GLY A 455 -53.51 -13.52 -2.85
CA GLY A 455 -53.19 -12.27 -3.57
C GLY A 455 -52.10 -12.36 -4.66
N SER A 456 -52.24 -11.55 -5.73
CA SER A 456 -51.29 -11.52 -6.87
C SER A 456 -49.89 -10.99 -6.52
N HIS A 457 -49.79 -10.08 -5.54
CA HIS A 457 -48.60 -9.26 -5.29
C HIS A 457 -47.57 -9.89 -4.34
N ALA A 458 -47.92 -10.99 -3.69
CA ALA A 458 -47.07 -11.67 -2.74
C ALA A 458 -45.95 -12.49 -3.44
N VAL A 459 -46.20 -12.91 -4.69
CA VAL A 459 -45.22 -13.53 -5.60
C VAL A 459 -44.10 -12.54 -5.95
N ASP A 460 -44.40 -11.23 -5.99
CA ASP A 460 -43.44 -10.21 -6.41
C ASP A 460 -42.45 -9.81 -5.30
N LEU A 461 -42.86 -9.89 -4.02
CA LEU A 461 -41.95 -9.69 -2.88
C LEU A 461 -40.81 -10.72 -2.83
N SER A 462 -41.09 -11.97 -3.22
CA SER A 462 -40.10 -13.05 -3.28
C SER A 462 -39.01 -12.80 -4.33
N LYS A 463 -39.32 -12.04 -5.40
CA LYS A 463 -38.38 -11.72 -6.48
C LYS A 463 -37.36 -10.64 -6.10
N GLY A 464 -37.62 -9.87 -5.04
CA GLY A 464 -36.75 -8.77 -4.61
C GLY A 464 -35.55 -9.20 -3.75
N PHE A 465 -35.48 -10.47 -3.32
CA PHE A 465 -34.34 -11.01 -2.59
C PHE A 465 -33.26 -11.51 -3.56
N LEU A 466 -32.08 -10.90 -3.48
CA LEU A 466 -30.90 -11.29 -4.25
C LEU A 466 -29.88 -11.93 -3.31
N ALA A 467 -29.17 -12.94 -3.83
CA ALA A 467 -28.08 -13.60 -3.11
C ALA A 467 -26.72 -13.12 -3.59
N ASN A 468 -25.74 -13.14 -2.68
CA ASN A 468 -24.33 -12.87 -2.89
C ASN A 468 -23.46 -13.82 -2.03
N VAL A 469 -22.14 -13.84 -2.24
CA VAL A 469 -21.18 -14.68 -1.49
C VAL A 469 -21.13 -14.25 -0.01
N ALA A 470 -20.72 -15.14 0.90
CA ALA A 470 -20.35 -14.80 2.30
C ALA A 470 -19.30 -13.71 2.36
N SER A 471 -18.27 -13.94 1.55
CA SER A 471 -17.03 -13.20 1.49
C SER A 471 -16.47 -13.43 0.11
N TYR A 472 -15.94 -12.37 -0.47
CA TYR A 472 -15.13 -12.49 -1.66
C TYR A 472 -13.74 -12.97 -1.27
N SER A 473 -13.06 -13.65 -2.19
CA SER A 473 -11.65 -13.99 -2.04
C SER A 473 -10.86 -13.36 -3.19
N LEU A 474 -9.62 -12.99 -2.92
CA LEU A 474 -8.67 -12.61 -3.97
C LEU A 474 -8.03 -13.85 -4.66
N ALA A 475 -8.42 -15.07 -4.29
CA ALA A 475 -7.96 -16.28 -4.95
C ALA A 475 -8.48 -16.39 -6.40
N ALA A 476 -7.73 -17.13 -7.23
CA ALA A 476 -8.02 -17.33 -8.66
C ALA A 476 -9.38 -17.98 -8.97
N SER A 477 -10.02 -18.60 -7.98
CA SER A 477 -11.33 -19.28 -8.10
C SER A 477 -12.48 -18.54 -7.42
N SER A 478 -12.29 -17.31 -6.95
CA SER A 478 -13.36 -16.56 -6.28
C SER A 478 -14.52 -16.33 -7.26
N ASN A 479 -15.68 -16.89 -6.93
CA ASN A 479 -16.87 -16.83 -7.77
C ASN A 479 -18.03 -16.22 -7.00
N GLY A 480 -18.65 -15.21 -7.60
CA GLY A 480 -19.86 -14.56 -7.15
C GLY A 480 -20.40 -13.68 -8.29
N PRO A 481 -21.71 -13.51 -8.45
CA PRO A 481 -22.32 -12.77 -9.54
C PRO A 481 -22.20 -11.27 -9.31
N TYR A 482 -21.67 -10.81 -8.17
CA TYR A 482 -21.35 -9.41 -7.91
C TYR A 482 -19.82 -9.19 -7.81
N CYS A 483 -19.05 -10.07 -8.44
CA CYS A 483 -17.63 -9.85 -8.64
C CYS A 483 -17.16 -10.45 -9.97
N ASN A 484 -16.12 -9.86 -10.54
CA ASN A 484 -15.36 -10.45 -11.62
C ASN A 484 -13.91 -10.60 -11.15
N VAL A 485 -13.41 -11.82 -11.02
CA VAL A 485 -11.98 -12.06 -10.78
C VAL A 485 -11.23 -11.66 -12.04
N LYS A 486 -10.31 -10.72 -11.89
CA LYS A 486 -9.61 -10.12 -13.03
C LYS A 486 -8.22 -10.69 -13.22
N VAL A 487 -7.50 -11.01 -12.13
CA VAL A 487 -6.11 -11.48 -12.19
C VAL A 487 -5.83 -12.44 -11.04
N ALA A 488 -5.31 -13.63 -11.36
CA ALA A 488 -4.84 -14.59 -10.36
C ALA A 488 -3.52 -14.12 -9.74
N PRO A 489 -3.31 -14.32 -8.42
CA PRO A 489 -2.03 -13.99 -7.81
C PRO A 489 -0.91 -14.91 -8.33
N SER A 490 0.30 -14.38 -8.41
CA SER A 490 1.50 -15.14 -8.75
C SER A 490 2.72 -14.52 -8.08
N ASP A 491 3.59 -15.37 -7.50
CA ASP A 491 4.92 -14.96 -7.02
C ASP A 491 5.88 -14.60 -8.17
N GLY A 492 5.48 -14.89 -9.41
CA GLY A 492 6.31 -14.75 -10.59
C GLY A 492 7.33 -15.89 -10.72
N ASN A 493 8.13 -15.80 -11.77
CA ASN A 493 9.29 -16.65 -11.98
C ASN A 493 10.53 -16.04 -11.32
N PRO A 494 11.61 -16.84 -11.12
CA PRO A 494 12.89 -16.31 -10.68
C PRO A 494 13.32 -15.09 -11.53
N PRO A 495 13.88 -14.04 -10.92
CA PRO A 495 14.20 -12.79 -11.60
C PRO A 495 15.19 -13.02 -12.75
N THR A 496 14.98 -12.41 -13.90
CA THR A 496 15.86 -12.50 -15.07
C THR A 496 17.03 -11.51 -14.97
N GLN A 497 18.00 -11.60 -15.88
CA GLN A 497 19.06 -10.60 -16.00
C GLN A 497 18.51 -9.16 -16.12
N ALA A 498 17.45 -8.97 -16.90
CA ALA A 498 16.82 -7.66 -17.08
C ALA A 498 16.18 -7.13 -15.79
N ASP A 499 15.63 -8.02 -14.96
CA ASP A 499 15.03 -7.63 -13.68
C ASP A 499 16.08 -7.16 -12.67
N TYR A 500 17.29 -7.73 -12.69
CA TYR A 500 18.41 -7.28 -11.85
C TYR A 500 18.99 -5.94 -12.33
N ILE A 501 19.32 -5.83 -13.62
CA ILE A 501 19.94 -4.61 -14.17
C ILE A 501 18.93 -3.45 -14.10
N GLY A 502 17.68 -3.72 -14.47
CA GLY A 502 16.59 -2.76 -14.42
C GLY A 502 16.77 -1.57 -15.37
N ASN A 503 16.03 -0.50 -15.08
CA ASN A 503 16.02 0.73 -15.84
C ASN A 503 16.11 1.93 -14.89
N GLU A 504 17.05 2.83 -15.15
CA GLU A 504 17.33 4.00 -14.31
C GLU A 504 16.16 4.98 -14.23
N GLN A 505 15.53 5.31 -15.36
CA GLN A 505 14.40 6.24 -15.41
C GLN A 505 13.18 5.69 -14.66
N ALA A 506 12.94 4.38 -14.76
CA ALA A 506 11.87 3.69 -14.05
C ALA A 506 12.23 3.32 -12.61
N ARG A 507 13.49 3.51 -12.19
CA ARG A 507 14.04 3.08 -10.89
C ARG A 507 13.76 1.62 -10.56
N THR A 508 14.05 0.73 -11.51
CA THR A 508 13.89 -0.73 -11.33
C THR A 508 15.25 -1.43 -11.22
N GLY A 509 15.26 -2.68 -10.74
CA GLY A 509 16.49 -3.45 -10.54
C GLY A 509 17.43 -2.74 -9.57
N PHE A 510 18.72 -2.68 -9.90
CA PHE A 510 19.72 -1.98 -9.08
C PHE A 510 19.38 -0.50 -8.85
N TYR A 511 18.81 0.18 -9.85
CA TYR A 511 18.41 1.59 -9.77
C TYR A 511 17.22 1.85 -8.82
N ALA A 512 16.55 0.81 -8.31
CA ALA A 512 15.59 0.97 -7.22
C ALA A 512 16.21 1.64 -5.98
N LEU A 513 17.49 1.38 -5.73
CA LEU A 513 18.27 2.00 -4.64
C LEU A 513 18.58 3.49 -4.87
N ASP A 514 18.24 4.09 -6.01
CA ASP A 514 18.36 5.54 -6.23
C ASP A 514 17.40 6.36 -5.35
N SER A 515 16.39 5.70 -4.78
CA SER A 515 15.53 6.28 -3.75
C SER A 515 16.12 6.21 -2.33
N VAL A 516 17.17 5.41 -2.13
CA VAL A 516 17.84 5.23 -0.83
C VAL A 516 19.02 6.19 -0.73
N ASP A 517 19.14 6.88 0.40
CA ASP A 517 20.22 7.86 0.63
C ASP A 517 21.61 7.19 0.65
N LEU A 518 21.78 6.14 1.46
CA LEU A 518 23.07 5.47 1.64
C LEU A 518 22.90 3.95 1.79
N PHE A 519 23.75 3.20 1.10
CA PHE A 519 24.04 1.80 1.38
C PHE A 519 25.54 1.56 1.17
N ASN A 520 26.12 0.60 1.88
CA ASN A 520 27.57 0.37 1.86
C ASN A 520 27.95 -0.96 1.22
N ILE A 521 27.11 -1.97 1.37
CA ILE A 521 27.41 -3.34 0.96
C ILE A 521 26.27 -3.84 0.08
N MET A 522 26.56 -4.24 -1.15
CA MET A 522 25.59 -4.90 -2.01
C MET A 522 25.80 -6.42 -1.97
N VAL A 523 24.71 -7.15 -1.82
CA VAL A 523 24.66 -8.61 -1.78
C VAL A 523 23.67 -9.11 -2.83
N ILE A 524 24.12 -10.05 -3.66
CA ILE A 524 23.31 -10.70 -4.69
C ILE A 524 23.35 -12.22 -4.43
N PRO A 525 22.41 -12.77 -3.63
CA PRO A 525 22.38 -14.16 -3.14
C PRO A 525 22.35 -15.28 -4.18
N GLY A 526 22.31 -14.96 -5.47
CA GLY A 526 22.35 -15.98 -6.51
C GLY A 526 21.03 -16.72 -6.72
N ASP A 527 19.88 -16.04 -6.76
CA ASP A 527 18.60 -16.74 -6.96
C ASP A 527 18.53 -17.43 -8.33
N GLY A 528 18.39 -18.76 -8.31
CA GLY A 528 18.46 -19.60 -9.51
C GLY A 528 19.87 -19.75 -10.09
N ILE A 529 20.94 -19.53 -9.31
CA ILE A 529 22.34 -19.71 -9.78
C ILE A 529 22.67 -21.13 -10.24
N GLU A 530 21.88 -22.12 -9.83
CA GLU A 530 22.03 -23.51 -10.28
C GLU A 530 21.30 -23.81 -11.58
N THR A 531 20.36 -22.95 -12.00
CA THR A 531 19.50 -23.16 -13.18
C THR A 531 19.76 -22.18 -14.33
N LYS A 532 20.45 -21.07 -14.07
CA LYS A 532 20.77 -20.03 -15.07
C LYS A 532 22.10 -20.25 -15.75
N ASP A 533 22.19 -19.80 -17.00
CA ASP A 533 23.45 -19.79 -17.74
C ASP A 533 24.47 -18.85 -17.09
N ASP A 534 25.74 -19.23 -17.15
CA ASP A 534 26.85 -18.47 -16.58
C ASP A 534 26.95 -17.07 -17.22
N SER A 535 26.58 -16.95 -18.50
CA SER A 535 26.59 -15.69 -19.25
C SER A 535 25.65 -14.63 -18.66
N GLU A 536 24.45 -15.01 -18.20
CA GLU A 536 23.49 -14.09 -17.57
C GLU A 536 24.07 -13.54 -16.25
N TRP A 537 24.63 -14.42 -15.43
CA TRP A 537 25.22 -14.03 -14.15
C TRP A 537 26.47 -13.16 -14.30
N GLN A 538 27.24 -13.34 -15.37
CA GLN A 538 28.35 -12.45 -15.69
C GLN A 538 27.87 -11.02 -15.93
N ALA A 539 26.81 -10.84 -16.74
CA ALA A 539 26.26 -9.53 -17.02
C ALA A 539 25.66 -8.85 -15.76
N ILE A 540 24.98 -9.62 -14.90
CA ILE A 540 24.47 -9.13 -13.62
C ILE A 540 25.61 -8.62 -12.73
N ARG A 541 26.69 -9.40 -12.58
CA ARG A 541 27.85 -9.04 -11.75
C ARG A 541 28.57 -7.80 -12.28
N SER A 542 28.77 -7.71 -13.59
CA SER A 542 29.42 -6.56 -14.21
C SER A 542 28.60 -5.28 -14.01
N ALA A 543 27.28 -5.34 -14.24
CA ALA A 543 26.39 -4.21 -14.00
C ALA A 543 26.35 -3.79 -12.52
N ALA A 544 26.30 -4.77 -11.59
CA ALA A 544 26.35 -4.51 -10.16
C ALA A 544 27.67 -3.84 -9.72
N ALA A 545 28.80 -4.26 -10.30
CA ALA A 545 30.10 -3.70 -9.99
C ALA A 545 30.20 -2.23 -10.43
N VAL A 546 29.74 -1.91 -11.63
CA VAL A 546 29.63 -0.52 -12.13
C VAL A 546 28.71 0.31 -11.23
N TYR A 547 27.53 -0.21 -10.88
CA TYR A 547 26.58 0.48 -10.01
C TYR A 547 27.17 0.75 -8.62
N CYS A 548 27.81 -0.24 -8.01
CA CYS A 548 28.48 -0.10 -6.71
C CYS A 548 29.62 0.93 -6.74
N GLN A 549 30.41 0.97 -7.82
CA GLN A 549 31.44 2.00 -7.98
C GLN A 549 30.84 3.41 -7.98
N ASN A 550 29.78 3.63 -8.76
CA ASN A 550 29.12 4.93 -8.87
C ASN A 550 28.45 5.36 -7.56
N ARG A 551 27.92 4.39 -6.79
CA ARG A 551 27.30 4.63 -5.47
C ARG A 551 28.28 4.58 -4.30
N ARG A 552 29.59 4.44 -4.55
CA ARG A 552 30.64 4.25 -3.53
C ARG A 552 30.36 3.08 -2.55
N ALA A 553 29.69 2.05 -3.04
CA ALA A 553 29.37 0.83 -2.31
C ALA A 553 30.33 -0.32 -2.67
N PHE A 554 30.32 -1.37 -1.84
CA PHE A 554 31.17 -2.54 -1.98
C PHE A 554 30.33 -3.80 -2.29
N LEU A 555 30.66 -4.52 -3.36
CA LEU A 555 29.94 -5.68 -3.85
C LEU A 555 30.53 -6.99 -3.30
N LEU A 556 29.68 -7.81 -2.67
CA LEU A 556 30.04 -9.16 -2.26
C LEU A 556 29.55 -10.18 -3.27
N LEU A 557 30.47 -10.99 -3.78
CA LEU A 557 30.23 -11.99 -4.80
C LEU A 557 30.39 -13.39 -4.23
N ASP A 558 29.46 -14.25 -4.58
CA ASP A 558 29.56 -15.68 -4.33
C ASP A 558 30.29 -16.36 -5.49
N ALA A 559 31.18 -17.30 -5.14
CA ALA A 559 31.83 -18.14 -6.13
C ALA A 559 30.80 -18.99 -6.90
N PRO A 560 30.95 -19.14 -8.24
CA PRO A 560 30.08 -19.97 -9.05
C PRO A 560 30.01 -21.42 -8.57
N SER A 561 28.84 -22.05 -8.64
CA SER A 561 28.64 -23.46 -8.24
C SER A 561 29.49 -24.42 -9.08
N ARG A 562 29.79 -24.10 -10.34
CA ARG A 562 30.65 -24.93 -11.20
C ARG A 562 32.08 -25.12 -10.69
N TRP A 563 32.54 -24.28 -9.76
CA TRP A 563 33.82 -24.47 -9.09
C TRP A 563 33.86 -25.77 -8.26
N THR A 564 32.70 -26.38 -7.97
CA THR A 564 32.59 -27.62 -7.17
C THR A 564 31.89 -28.79 -7.88
N THR A 565 30.99 -28.55 -8.85
CA THR A 565 30.09 -29.60 -9.39
C THR A 565 30.58 -30.42 -10.59
N GLN A 566 31.65 -30.04 -11.31
CA GLN A 566 32.09 -30.79 -12.50
C GLN A 566 33.10 -31.91 -12.19
N GLY A 567 32.64 -33.09 -11.72
CA GLY A 567 33.30 -34.40 -11.92
C GLY A 567 34.80 -34.57 -11.59
N ASN A 568 35.44 -33.58 -11.00
CA ASN A 568 36.87 -33.48 -10.68
C ASN A 568 36.98 -33.10 -9.19
N PRO A 569 38.05 -33.53 -8.50
CA PRO A 569 38.24 -33.19 -7.08
C PRO A 569 38.14 -31.67 -6.86
N PRO A 570 37.60 -31.23 -5.70
CA PRO A 570 37.32 -29.84 -5.40
C PRO A 570 38.54 -28.96 -5.66
N LEU A 571 38.50 -28.18 -6.75
CA LEU A 571 39.59 -27.34 -7.28
C LEU A 571 41.00 -27.80 -6.82
N LEU A 572 41.39 -29.01 -7.22
CA LEU A 572 42.78 -29.44 -7.24
C LEU A 572 43.15 -29.60 -8.71
N ALA A 573 43.73 -28.54 -9.28
CA ALA A 573 44.33 -28.48 -10.61
C ALA A 573 43.43 -28.26 -11.85
N ALA A 574 42.25 -27.65 -11.70
CA ALA A 574 41.54 -26.99 -12.80
C ALA A 574 41.63 -25.46 -12.64
N GLN A 575 42.79 -24.97 -13.08
CA GLN A 575 43.11 -23.67 -13.66
C GLN A 575 42.74 -22.36 -12.92
N SER A 576 43.78 -21.59 -12.61
CA SER A 576 43.73 -20.12 -12.53
C SER A 576 42.90 -19.47 -13.65
N SER A 577 42.72 -20.13 -14.80
CA SER A 577 41.87 -19.70 -15.91
C SER A 577 40.39 -19.57 -15.55
N ASP A 578 39.81 -20.39 -14.66
CA ASP A 578 38.40 -20.27 -14.28
C ASP A 578 38.16 -19.05 -13.41
N VAL A 579 39.07 -18.81 -12.47
CA VAL A 579 39.08 -17.59 -11.65
C VAL A 579 39.36 -16.38 -12.52
N GLN A 580 40.30 -16.47 -13.47
CA GLN A 580 40.57 -15.41 -14.45
C GLN A 580 39.35 -15.13 -15.33
N THR A 581 38.66 -16.16 -15.82
CA THR A 581 37.45 -16.01 -16.63
C THR A 581 36.35 -15.33 -15.84
N PHE A 582 36.11 -15.77 -14.60
CA PHE A 582 35.16 -15.14 -13.69
C PHE A 582 35.47 -13.66 -13.47
N ARG A 583 36.75 -13.33 -13.25
CA ARG A 583 37.20 -11.94 -13.04
C ARG A 583 37.08 -11.08 -14.28
N SER A 584 37.55 -11.58 -15.44
CA SER A 584 37.37 -10.90 -16.72
C SER A 584 35.91 -10.60 -17.03
N ALA A 585 35.00 -11.44 -16.54
CA ALA A 585 33.57 -11.27 -16.72
C ALA A 585 32.92 -10.25 -15.76
N ILE A 586 33.53 -9.96 -14.60
CA ILE A 586 33.14 -8.79 -13.79
C ILE A 586 33.51 -7.51 -14.55
N GLY A 587 34.71 -7.51 -15.17
CA GLY A 587 35.24 -6.36 -15.88
C GLY A 587 35.61 -5.21 -14.94
N ALA A 588 36.05 -4.08 -15.50
CA ALA A 588 36.27 -2.87 -14.73
C ALA A 588 34.91 -2.19 -14.44
N PRO A 589 34.62 -1.76 -13.20
CA PRO A 589 35.52 -1.69 -12.04
C PRO A 589 35.46 -2.94 -11.13
N ASP A 590 36.60 -3.51 -10.78
CA ASP A 590 36.75 -4.66 -9.89
C ASP A 590 37.32 -4.34 -8.49
N ILE A 591 37.73 -3.08 -8.27
CA ILE A 591 38.28 -2.59 -7.00
C ILE A 591 37.26 -2.63 -5.84
N ASN A 592 35.98 -2.46 -6.14
CA ASN A 592 34.88 -2.46 -5.17
C ASN A 592 34.24 -3.85 -5.00
N CYS A 593 34.91 -4.92 -5.44
CA CYS A 593 34.36 -6.27 -5.41
C CYS A 593 35.20 -7.22 -4.54
N ALA A 594 34.56 -8.16 -3.85
CA ALA A 594 35.22 -9.29 -3.20
C ALA A 594 34.45 -10.59 -3.45
N VAL A 595 35.17 -11.65 -3.83
CA VAL A 595 34.58 -12.99 -4.03
C VAL A 595 34.91 -13.92 -2.86
N TYR A 596 33.92 -14.70 -2.42
CA TYR A 596 34.03 -15.65 -1.32
C TYR A 596 33.75 -17.08 -1.76
N TYR A 597 34.56 -18.02 -1.28
CA TYR A 597 34.51 -19.44 -1.62
C TYR A 597 34.89 -20.30 -0.40
N PRO A 598 34.32 -21.49 -0.19
CA PRO A 598 33.21 -22.11 -0.91
C PRO A 598 31.84 -21.70 -0.39
N ARG A 599 30.79 -22.33 -0.93
CA ARG A 599 29.43 -22.24 -0.38
C ARG A 599 29.38 -22.83 1.04
N ILE A 600 28.50 -22.26 1.85
CA ILE A 600 28.28 -22.67 3.24
C ILE A 600 27.05 -23.56 3.33
N GLN A 601 27.09 -24.54 4.23
CA GLN A 601 25.94 -25.35 4.59
C GLN A 601 25.23 -24.74 5.79
N ILE A 602 23.93 -24.55 5.65
CA ILE A 602 23.06 -24.07 6.72
C ILE A 602 21.92 -25.06 6.98
N ASN A 603 21.36 -25.00 8.18
CA ASN A 603 20.13 -25.69 8.52
C ASN A 603 18.93 -24.79 8.22
N ASP A 604 18.16 -25.13 7.20
CA ASP A 604 16.94 -24.46 6.79
C ASP A 604 15.73 -25.29 7.23
N ASN A 605 15.24 -25.02 8.45
CA ASN A 605 14.08 -25.67 9.05
C ASN A 605 14.13 -27.22 9.02
N GLY A 606 15.29 -27.80 9.32
CA GLY A 606 15.52 -29.24 9.34
C GLY A 606 16.09 -29.82 8.05
N THR A 607 16.20 -29.01 6.99
CA THR A 607 16.86 -29.41 5.73
C THR A 607 18.23 -28.75 5.62
N LEU A 608 19.27 -29.55 5.43
CA LEU A 608 20.61 -29.02 5.17
C LEU A 608 20.72 -28.60 3.69
N ARG A 609 21.08 -27.35 3.43
CA ARG A 609 21.28 -26.81 2.07
C ARG A 609 22.57 -26.00 1.97
N TYR A 610 23.18 -26.00 0.78
CA TYR A 610 24.32 -25.13 0.47
C TYR A 610 23.83 -23.81 -0.13
N ILE A 611 24.34 -22.70 0.38
CA ILE A 611 24.05 -21.34 -0.13
C ILE A 611 25.34 -20.53 -0.28
N GLY A 612 25.26 -19.45 -1.06
CA GLY A 612 26.34 -18.46 -1.16
C GLY A 612 26.63 -17.80 0.19
N PRO A 613 27.91 -17.58 0.56
CA PRO A 613 28.27 -16.95 1.83
C PRO A 613 28.06 -15.42 1.88
N SER A 614 27.82 -14.74 0.76
CA SER A 614 27.81 -13.27 0.66
C SER A 614 26.97 -12.56 1.73
N GLY A 615 25.74 -13.01 1.99
CA GLY A 615 24.89 -12.44 3.04
C GLY A 615 25.46 -12.59 4.46
N MET A 616 26.07 -13.75 4.75
CA MET A 616 26.76 -13.99 6.02
C MET A 616 28.00 -13.11 6.18
N ILE A 617 28.77 -12.96 5.10
CA ILE A 617 29.98 -12.13 5.08
C ILE A 617 29.65 -10.65 5.27
N ALA A 618 28.55 -10.16 4.69
CA ALA A 618 28.06 -8.80 4.97
C ALA A 618 27.82 -8.59 6.48
N GLY A 619 27.30 -9.61 7.18
CA GLY A 619 27.15 -9.57 8.64
C GLY A 619 28.51 -9.51 9.34
N VAL A 620 29.46 -10.36 8.95
CA VAL A 620 30.83 -10.35 9.50
C VAL A 620 31.53 -9.00 9.28
N TYR A 621 31.27 -8.32 8.16
CA TYR A 621 31.75 -6.96 7.91
C TYR A 621 31.16 -6.00 8.94
N ALA A 622 29.83 -6.02 9.12
CA ALA A 622 29.17 -5.19 10.11
C ALA A 622 29.70 -5.41 11.54
N ALA A 623 29.88 -6.68 11.94
CA ALA A 623 30.43 -7.02 13.26
C ALA A 623 31.89 -6.54 13.44
N THR A 624 32.71 -6.66 12.38
CA THR A 624 34.11 -6.20 12.41
C THR A 624 34.16 -4.69 12.50
N ASP A 625 33.37 -3.98 11.70
CA ASP A 625 33.31 -2.53 11.68
C ASP A 625 32.87 -1.97 13.03
N ALA A 626 31.81 -2.53 13.62
CA ALA A 626 31.28 -2.08 14.90
C ALA A 626 32.27 -2.30 16.06
N SER A 627 33.08 -3.35 16.01
CA SER A 627 34.01 -3.70 17.09
C SER A 627 35.42 -3.12 16.92
N ARG A 628 35.87 -2.92 15.68
CA ARG A 628 37.29 -2.62 15.36
C ARG A 628 37.48 -1.53 14.30
N GLY A 629 36.41 -1.01 13.72
CA GLY A 629 36.44 -0.03 12.63
C GLY A 629 36.65 -0.67 11.26
N VAL A 630 36.22 0.05 10.21
CA VAL A 630 36.23 -0.40 8.81
C VAL A 630 37.64 -0.71 8.27
N TRP A 631 38.67 -0.11 8.87
CA TRP A 631 40.09 -0.34 8.54
C TRP A 631 40.62 -1.70 9.02
N LYS A 632 39.86 -2.46 9.83
CA LYS A 632 40.26 -3.80 10.25
C LYS A 632 39.78 -4.83 9.22
N ALA A 633 40.70 -5.71 8.80
CA ALA A 633 40.33 -6.83 7.93
C ALA A 633 39.28 -7.74 8.58
N PRO A 634 38.15 -8.03 7.89
CA PRO A 634 37.09 -8.96 8.33
C PRO A 634 37.48 -10.42 8.07
N ALA A 635 38.67 -10.80 8.52
CA ALA A 635 39.25 -12.13 8.33
C ALA A 635 40.16 -12.51 9.51
N GLY A 636 40.44 -13.82 9.62
CA GLY A 636 41.29 -14.41 10.65
C GLY A 636 40.49 -15.04 11.78
N THR A 637 41.11 -15.18 12.95
CA THR A 637 40.55 -15.90 14.11
C THR A 637 39.29 -15.29 14.70
N ASN A 638 39.06 -14.00 14.46
CA ASN A 638 37.91 -13.26 15.01
C ASN A 638 36.76 -13.12 13.99
N ALA A 639 36.92 -13.66 12.78
CA ALA A 639 35.91 -13.61 11.72
C ALA A 639 35.19 -14.95 11.63
N ALA A 640 34.58 -15.37 12.75
CA ALA A 640 33.86 -16.63 12.85
C ALA A 640 32.47 -16.53 12.24
N LEU A 641 32.06 -17.61 11.57
CA LEU A 641 30.76 -17.74 10.94
C LEU A 641 29.78 -18.41 11.92
N THR A 642 28.68 -17.73 12.21
CA THR A 642 27.61 -18.22 13.07
C THR A 642 26.53 -18.88 12.25
N GLY A 643 26.00 -20.03 12.70
CA GLY A 643 24.91 -20.74 12.02
C GLY A 643 25.32 -21.66 10.87
N VAL A 644 26.63 -21.84 10.64
CA VAL A 644 27.19 -22.75 9.62
C VAL A 644 27.35 -24.16 10.19
N THR A 645 26.83 -25.16 9.48
CA THR A 645 27.00 -26.59 9.83
C THR A 645 28.15 -27.25 9.07
N GLY A 646 28.52 -26.71 7.91
CA GLY A 646 29.50 -27.30 7.01
C GLY A 646 29.98 -26.33 5.93
N LEU A 647 31.08 -26.66 5.27
CA LEU A 647 31.52 -26.03 4.02
C LEU A 647 31.37 -27.05 2.90
N GLU A 648 30.95 -26.60 1.72
CA GLU A 648 30.84 -27.48 0.54
C GLU A 648 32.19 -28.13 0.20
N VAL A 649 33.28 -27.38 0.41
CA VAL A 649 34.64 -27.86 0.23
C VAL A 649 35.48 -27.54 1.46
N VAL A 650 36.11 -28.55 2.04
CA VAL A 650 37.10 -28.32 3.10
C VAL A 650 38.47 -28.09 2.45
N LEU A 651 38.96 -26.85 2.52
CA LEU A 651 40.21 -26.43 1.89
C LEU A 651 41.44 -26.69 2.75
N THR A 652 42.48 -27.24 2.13
CA THR A 652 43.83 -27.35 2.70
C THR A 652 44.59 -26.02 2.60
N ASP A 653 45.68 -25.89 3.37
CA ASP A 653 46.57 -24.72 3.28
C ASP A 653 47.17 -24.53 1.90
N LYS A 654 47.52 -25.62 1.21
CA LYS A 654 48.05 -25.57 -0.16
C LYS A 654 47.03 -25.02 -1.14
N GLN A 655 45.77 -25.48 -1.06
CA GLN A 655 44.71 -24.99 -1.94
C GLN A 655 44.41 -23.50 -1.67
N ASN A 656 44.33 -23.11 -0.40
CA ASN A 656 44.15 -21.70 -0.04
C ASN A 656 45.31 -20.82 -0.53
N GLY A 657 46.55 -21.30 -0.43
CA GLY A 657 47.74 -20.60 -0.92
C GLY A 657 47.76 -20.35 -2.43
N VAL A 658 47.01 -21.13 -3.21
CA VAL A 658 46.84 -20.92 -4.67
C VAL A 658 45.70 -19.94 -4.96
N LEU A 659 44.59 -20.03 -4.23
CA LEU A 659 43.39 -19.22 -4.49
C LEU A 659 43.53 -17.77 -3.99
N ASN A 660 44.12 -17.57 -2.82
CA ASN A 660 44.22 -16.24 -2.21
C ASN A 660 45.00 -15.22 -3.09
N PRO A 661 46.14 -15.56 -3.72
CA PRO A 661 46.81 -14.67 -4.68
C PRO A 661 45.99 -14.30 -5.91
N LEU A 662 44.93 -15.05 -6.23
CA LEU A 662 44.04 -14.79 -7.37
C LEU A 662 42.87 -13.85 -7.01
N GLY A 663 42.83 -13.31 -5.78
CA GLY A 663 41.76 -12.44 -5.30
C GLY A 663 40.54 -13.19 -4.75
N VAL A 664 40.69 -14.48 -4.42
CA VAL A 664 39.60 -15.31 -3.87
C VAL A 664 39.73 -15.44 -2.36
N ASN A 665 38.69 -15.04 -1.62
CA ASN A 665 38.66 -15.11 -0.17
C ASN A 665 38.09 -16.46 0.29
N CYS A 666 38.95 -17.31 0.85
CA CYS A 666 38.55 -18.65 1.26
C CYS A 666 37.91 -18.69 2.66
N LEU A 667 36.88 -19.51 2.82
CA LEU A 667 36.33 -19.93 4.12
C LEU A 667 37.00 -21.23 4.55
N ARG A 668 37.33 -21.33 5.84
CA ARG A 668 38.13 -22.43 6.38
C ARG A 668 37.43 -23.07 7.57
N SER A 669 37.50 -24.40 7.64
CA SER A 669 37.20 -25.14 8.86
C SER A 669 38.45 -25.19 9.72
N MET A 670 38.34 -24.71 10.96
CA MET A 670 39.38 -24.69 11.97
C MET A 670 38.84 -25.30 13.27
N PRO A 671 39.70 -25.67 14.24
CA PRO A 671 39.22 -26.16 15.55
C PRO A 671 38.29 -25.20 16.28
N ALA A 672 38.42 -23.89 16.03
CA ALA A 672 37.56 -22.84 16.59
C ALA A 672 36.21 -22.67 15.85
N GLY A 673 35.96 -23.44 14.79
CA GLY A 673 34.77 -23.33 13.94
C GLY A 673 35.10 -22.94 12.50
N TYR A 674 34.09 -22.44 11.78
CA TYR A 674 34.23 -21.97 10.40
C TYR A 674 34.60 -20.49 10.40
N LEU A 675 35.66 -20.12 9.68
CA LEU A 675 36.24 -18.78 9.71
C LEU A 675 36.44 -18.21 8.30
N VAL A 676 36.36 -16.89 8.18
CA VAL A 676 36.79 -16.16 6.98
C VAL A 676 38.32 -16.05 6.97
N TRP A 677 38.96 -16.51 5.90
CA TRP A 677 40.42 -16.63 5.81
C TRP A 677 41.03 -15.97 4.57
N GLY A 678 40.47 -14.81 4.19
CA GLY A 678 40.97 -13.93 3.13
C GLY A 678 40.35 -12.54 3.22
N ALA A 679 41.09 -11.51 2.79
CA ALA A 679 40.63 -10.12 2.78
C ALA A 679 41.12 -9.32 1.56
N ARG A 680 41.16 -9.96 0.39
CA ARG A 680 41.56 -9.35 -0.89
C ARG A 680 40.35 -8.93 -1.72
N THR A 681 40.49 -7.82 -2.43
CA THR A 681 39.54 -7.42 -3.49
C THR A 681 39.77 -8.27 -4.74
N VAL A 682 38.85 -8.19 -5.71
CA VAL A 682 39.02 -8.87 -7.00
C VAL A 682 40.21 -8.31 -7.79
N ASP A 683 40.46 -7.00 -7.70
CA ASP A 683 41.62 -6.31 -8.28
C ASP A 683 42.96 -6.70 -7.61
N GLY A 684 42.91 -7.20 -6.37
CA GLY A 684 44.08 -7.67 -5.62
C GLY A 684 44.72 -8.98 -6.11
N TYR A 685 44.56 -9.32 -7.38
CA TYR A 685 45.13 -10.50 -8.00
C TYR A 685 46.57 -10.27 -8.47
N ASP A 686 47.36 -11.33 -8.50
CA ASP A 686 48.72 -11.37 -9.10
C ASP A 686 49.71 -10.30 -8.61
N ASN A 687 49.48 -9.75 -7.40
CA ASN A 687 50.22 -8.61 -6.88
C ASN A 687 50.34 -7.50 -7.96
N SER A 688 49.21 -7.13 -8.57
CA SER A 688 49.05 -6.13 -9.65
C SER A 688 49.71 -4.77 -9.42
N GLY A 689 50.32 -4.53 -8.24
CA GLY A 689 50.81 -3.24 -7.80
C GLY A 689 49.67 -2.30 -7.39
N SER A 690 48.43 -2.78 -7.39
CA SER A 690 47.28 -1.96 -7.01
C SER A 690 47.28 -1.66 -5.52
N GLN A 691 47.15 -0.37 -5.19
CA GLN A 691 46.90 0.11 -3.83
C GLN A 691 45.57 -0.39 -3.25
N TRP A 692 44.68 -0.93 -4.09
CA TRP A 692 43.35 -1.45 -3.71
C TRP A 692 43.31 -2.96 -3.49
N THR A 693 44.47 -3.60 -3.32
CA THR A 693 44.59 -5.06 -3.14
C THR A 693 43.74 -5.60 -1.97
N TYR A 694 43.58 -4.83 -0.90
CA TYR A 694 42.96 -5.28 0.35
C TYR A 694 41.62 -4.62 0.63
N ILE A 695 40.65 -5.45 1.02
CA ILE A 695 39.28 -5.05 1.41
C ILE A 695 39.27 -3.92 2.44
N PRO A 696 39.96 -3.99 3.60
CA PRO A 696 39.93 -2.92 4.59
C PRO A 696 40.47 -1.59 4.06
N VAL A 697 41.43 -1.62 3.13
CA VAL A 697 42.01 -0.41 2.54
C VAL A 697 40.99 0.27 1.62
N ARG A 698 40.35 -0.50 0.74
CA ARG A 698 39.35 0.05 -0.17
C ARG A 698 38.09 0.50 0.57
N ARG A 699 37.58 -0.29 1.52
CA ARG A 699 36.40 0.09 2.32
C ARG A 699 36.66 1.33 3.18
N MET A 700 37.88 1.48 3.72
CA MET A 700 38.28 2.71 4.41
C MET A 700 38.26 3.92 3.46
N ALA A 701 38.77 3.77 2.23
CA ALA A 701 38.73 4.84 1.25
C ALA A 701 37.29 5.22 0.87
N LEU A 702 36.40 4.26 0.64
CA LEU A 702 34.98 4.52 0.36
C LEU A 702 34.30 5.25 1.52
N PHE A 703 34.57 4.84 2.76
CA PHE A 703 34.07 5.52 3.96
C PHE A 703 34.56 6.97 4.06
N LEU A 704 35.85 7.22 3.79
CA LEU A 704 36.41 8.57 3.77
C LEU A 704 35.82 9.41 2.63
N GLU A 705 35.79 8.88 1.41
CA GLU A 705 35.22 9.56 0.23
C GLU A 705 33.79 10.05 0.52
N GLU A 706 32.93 9.18 1.06
CA GLU A 706 31.54 9.53 1.33
C GLU A 706 31.35 10.47 2.53
N SER A 707 32.08 10.22 3.63
CA SER A 707 32.02 11.09 4.82
C SER A 707 32.48 12.51 4.52
N LEU A 708 33.59 12.63 3.78
CA LEU A 708 34.14 13.92 3.39
C LEU A 708 33.24 14.61 2.37
N TYR A 709 32.76 13.90 1.34
CA TYR A 709 31.85 14.45 0.34
C TYR A 709 30.60 15.10 0.97
N ARG A 710 29.97 14.41 1.93
CA ARG A 710 28.82 14.93 2.68
C ARG A 710 29.21 16.06 3.63
N GLY A 711 30.32 15.89 4.34
CA GLY A 711 30.86 16.88 5.29
C GLY A 711 31.30 18.20 4.64
N THR A 712 31.56 18.21 3.33
CA THR A 712 31.96 19.41 2.58
C THR A 712 30.83 20.03 1.75
N GLN A 713 29.58 19.56 1.85
CA GLN A 713 28.47 20.11 1.05
C GLN A 713 28.18 21.60 1.33
N TRP A 714 28.48 22.09 2.54
CA TRP A 714 28.29 23.50 2.91
C TRP A 714 29.19 24.47 2.12
N VAL A 715 30.26 23.98 1.50
CA VAL A 715 31.20 24.76 0.68
C VAL A 715 30.52 25.30 -0.59
N VAL A 716 29.44 24.66 -1.03
CA VAL A 716 28.71 25.08 -2.22
C VAL A 716 28.11 26.46 -1.99
N PHE A 717 28.37 27.39 -2.91
CA PHE A 717 28.02 28.82 -2.88
C PHE A 717 28.86 29.74 -1.97
N GLU A 718 29.91 29.23 -1.33
CA GLU A 718 30.86 30.07 -0.59
C GLU A 718 31.89 30.75 -1.52
N PRO A 719 32.44 31.93 -1.18
CA PRO A 719 33.49 32.57 -1.97
C PRO A 719 34.74 31.69 -2.10
N ASN A 720 35.11 31.34 -3.34
CA ASN A 720 36.27 30.49 -3.64
C ASN A 720 37.61 31.22 -3.47
N ASP A 721 38.07 31.36 -2.23
CA ASP A 721 39.33 32.02 -1.86
C ASP A 721 39.96 31.34 -0.62
N GLU A 722 41.19 31.72 -0.26
CA GLU A 722 41.99 31.14 0.84
C GLU A 722 41.24 31.01 2.18
N PRO A 723 40.38 31.95 2.61
CA PRO A 723 39.60 31.77 3.85
C PRO A 723 38.70 30.53 3.84
N LEU A 724 38.06 30.22 2.70
CA LEU A 724 37.25 29.02 2.53
C LEU A 724 38.13 27.77 2.57
N TRP A 725 39.25 27.79 1.85
CA TRP A 725 40.19 26.67 1.81
C TRP A 725 40.76 26.36 3.20
N ALA A 726 41.08 27.38 3.99
CA ALA A 726 41.52 27.22 5.38
C ALA A 726 40.47 26.55 6.26
N GLN A 727 39.19 26.90 6.13
CA GLN A 727 38.09 26.25 6.86
C GLN A 727 37.93 24.79 6.44
N ILE A 728 38.00 24.49 5.15
CA ILE A 728 37.97 23.12 4.62
C ILE A 728 39.11 22.30 5.23
N ARG A 729 40.35 22.79 5.16
CA ARG A 729 41.52 22.10 5.73
C ARG A 729 41.33 21.86 7.24
N MET A 730 40.84 22.85 7.98
CA MET A 730 40.60 22.72 9.43
C MET A 730 39.57 21.63 9.75
N ASN A 731 38.42 21.62 9.06
CA ASN A 731 37.32 20.68 9.33
C ASN A 731 37.71 19.23 8.96
N ILE A 732 38.35 19.04 7.79
CA ILE A 732 38.81 17.72 7.35
C ILE A 732 39.94 17.22 8.26
N ASN A 733 40.89 18.06 8.63
CA ASN A 733 41.97 17.69 9.54
C ASN A 733 41.42 17.26 10.92
N ALA A 734 40.42 17.96 11.46
CA ALA A 734 39.77 17.57 12.70
C ALA A 734 39.14 16.16 12.63
N PHE A 735 38.46 15.84 11.53
CA PHE A 735 37.89 14.51 11.29
C PHE A 735 38.96 13.41 11.16
N MET A 736 39.97 13.65 10.33
CA MET A 736 41.09 12.71 10.13
C MET A 736 41.88 12.48 11.42
N MET A 737 42.09 13.53 12.23
CA MET A 737 42.70 13.42 13.56
C MET A 737 41.86 12.55 14.51
N GLY A 738 40.53 12.61 14.41
CA GLY A 738 39.63 11.72 15.14
C GLY A 738 39.87 10.25 14.80
N LEU A 739 40.03 9.92 13.51
CA LEU A 739 40.33 8.57 13.03
C LEU A 739 41.75 8.12 13.42
N PHE A 740 42.73 9.02 13.36
CA PHE A 740 44.10 8.75 13.83
C PHE A 740 44.11 8.34 15.30
N LYS A 741 43.39 9.06 16.17
CA LYS A 741 43.27 8.73 17.60
C LYS A 741 42.60 7.38 17.86
N GLN A 742 41.75 6.91 16.93
CA GLN A 742 41.12 5.59 16.98
C GLN A 742 42.03 4.47 16.42
N GLY A 743 43.22 4.82 15.91
CA GLY A 743 44.18 3.87 15.35
C GLY A 743 43.81 3.41 13.93
N ALA A 744 43.09 4.22 13.16
CA ALA A 744 42.68 3.89 11.80
C ALA A 744 43.83 3.91 10.77
N PHE A 745 44.90 4.64 11.06
CA PHE A 745 46.02 4.89 10.16
C PHE A 745 47.32 4.33 10.71
N GLN A 746 48.25 4.00 9.81
CA GLN A 746 49.63 3.68 10.16
C GLN A 746 50.41 4.96 10.48
N GLY A 747 51.37 4.88 11.40
CA GLY A 747 52.22 6.01 11.78
C GLY A 747 52.11 6.36 13.25
N THR A 748 53.16 6.97 13.79
CA THR A 748 53.20 7.39 15.22
C THR A 748 52.82 8.85 15.41
N THR A 749 52.86 9.62 14.33
CA THR A 749 52.52 11.05 14.30
C THR A 749 51.48 11.31 13.21
N PRO A 750 50.63 12.34 13.35
CA PRO A 750 49.63 12.70 12.33
C PRO A 750 50.22 12.88 10.94
N ASP A 751 51.37 13.54 10.81
CA ASP A 751 52.03 13.82 9.51
C ASP A 751 52.50 12.55 8.79
N GLN A 752 52.74 11.45 9.53
CA GLN A 752 53.05 10.14 8.94
C GLN A 752 51.78 9.36 8.56
N ALA A 753 50.63 9.74 9.13
CA ALA A 753 49.39 9.00 9.06
C ALA A 753 48.43 9.53 8.01
N PHE A 754 48.33 10.85 7.87
CA PHE A 754 47.50 11.49 6.87
C PHE A 754 47.97 12.90 6.55
N PHE A 755 47.52 13.43 5.42
CA PHE A 755 47.65 14.84 5.10
C PHE A 755 46.39 15.35 4.41
N VAL A 756 46.14 16.65 4.53
CA VAL A 756 45.02 17.34 3.89
C VAL A 756 45.59 18.58 3.21
N LYS A 757 45.36 18.70 1.91
CA LYS A 757 45.81 19.83 1.10
C LYS A 757 44.63 20.41 0.32
N CYS A 758 44.47 21.72 0.42
CA CYS A 758 43.46 22.48 -0.31
C CYS A 758 43.98 23.91 -0.30
N ASP A 759 44.69 24.32 -1.34
CA ASP A 759 45.36 25.62 -1.43
C ASP A 759 45.55 26.00 -2.92
N SER A 760 46.26 27.09 -3.19
CA SER A 760 46.56 27.53 -4.56
C SER A 760 47.44 26.55 -5.36
N GLU A 761 48.09 25.57 -4.71
CA GLU A 761 48.84 24.53 -5.41
C GLU A 761 47.92 23.37 -5.85
N THR A 762 46.79 23.15 -5.18
CA THR A 762 45.78 22.16 -5.59
C THR A 762 44.68 22.75 -6.45
N THR A 763 44.31 24.01 -6.23
CA THR A 763 43.26 24.74 -6.94
C THR A 763 43.88 25.87 -7.75
N THR A 764 44.00 25.69 -9.07
CA THR A 764 44.62 26.66 -9.98
C THR A 764 43.68 27.83 -10.27
N GLN A 765 44.18 28.94 -10.82
CA GLN A 765 43.31 30.06 -11.22
C GLN A 765 42.23 29.63 -12.22
N ALA A 766 42.53 28.70 -13.12
CA ALA A 766 41.54 28.17 -14.06
C ALA A 766 40.43 27.37 -13.34
N ASP A 767 40.77 26.65 -12.27
CA ASP A 767 39.77 25.97 -11.43
C ASP A 767 38.89 27.00 -10.72
N ILE A 768 39.49 28.05 -10.14
CA ILE A 768 38.76 29.13 -9.46
C ILE A 768 37.78 29.82 -10.41
N ASP A 769 38.23 30.13 -11.63
CA ASP A 769 37.41 30.76 -12.67
C ASP A 769 36.24 29.85 -13.13
N GLN A 770 36.37 28.53 -12.94
CA GLN A 770 35.32 27.53 -13.18
C GLN A 770 34.47 27.22 -11.92
N GLY A 771 34.74 27.90 -10.80
CA GLY A 771 34.07 27.63 -9.52
C GLY A 771 34.48 26.30 -8.88
N ILE A 772 35.62 25.73 -9.25
CA ILE A 772 36.09 24.43 -8.77
C ILE A 772 37.02 24.61 -7.57
N VAL A 773 36.85 23.75 -6.55
CA VAL A 773 37.80 23.58 -5.43
C VAL A 773 38.31 22.15 -5.41
N ASN A 774 39.63 21.98 -5.40
CA ASN A 774 40.30 20.68 -5.37
C ASN A 774 40.91 20.42 -3.99
N ILE A 775 40.40 19.38 -3.33
CA ILE A 775 40.84 18.93 -2.00
C ILE A 775 41.56 17.60 -2.18
N ILE A 776 42.80 17.51 -1.71
CA ILE A 776 43.60 16.28 -1.74
C ILE A 776 43.75 15.77 -0.31
N VAL A 777 43.30 14.55 -0.05
CA VAL A 777 43.43 13.88 1.23
C VAL A 777 44.24 12.61 1.05
N GLY A 778 45.39 12.51 1.71
CA GLY A 778 46.19 11.29 1.73
C GLY A 778 46.09 10.60 3.09
N PHE A 779 46.06 9.27 3.11
CA PHE A 779 46.13 8.49 4.36
C PHE A 779 47.01 7.25 4.20
N ALA A 780 47.65 6.82 5.30
CA ALA A 780 48.48 5.64 5.37
C ALA A 780 47.67 4.45 5.94
N PRO A 781 47.34 3.42 5.15
CA PRO A 781 46.56 2.27 5.61
C PRO A 781 47.38 1.31 6.51
N LEU A 782 46.69 0.43 7.26
CA LEU A 782 47.31 -0.54 8.18
C LEU A 782 47.90 -1.82 7.52
N MET A 783 47.94 -1.90 6.19
CA MET A 783 48.48 -3.04 5.40
C MET A 783 49.39 -2.53 4.27
N PRO A 784 50.35 -3.32 3.74
CA PRO A 784 51.60 -2.78 3.19
C PRO A 784 51.41 -2.16 1.79
N ALA A 785 52.01 -1.03 1.40
CA ALA A 785 52.45 0.20 2.09
C ALA A 785 52.73 1.24 0.98
N GLU A 786 51.96 2.33 0.93
CA GLU A 786 52.20 3.66 0.30
C GLU A 786 50.99 4.55 0.67
N PHE A 787 51.12 5.88 0.66
CA PHE A 787 49.98 6.77 0.95
C PHE A 787 48.88 6.55 -0.09
N VAL A 788 47.67 6.26 0.36
CA VAL A 788 46.49 6.27 -0.51
C VAL A 788 45.98 7.70 -0.59
N VAL A 789 45.98 8.24 -1.80
CA VAL A 789 45.52 9.61 -2.08
C VAL A 789 44.10 9.57 -2.65
N ILE A 790 43.19 10.28 -2.00
CA ILE A 790 41.83 10.53 -2.45
C ILE A 790 41.74 12.01 -2.85
N THR A 791 41.25 12.27 -4.05
CA THR A 791 41.00 13.64 -4.53
C THR A 791 39.49 13.89 -4.54
N ILE A 792 39.07 14.98 -3.91
CA ILE A 792 37.69 15.43 -3.86
C ILE A 792 37.61 16.77 -4.58
N GLN A 793 36.69 16.85 -5.53
CA GLN A 793 36.42 18.08 -6.28
C GLN A 793 35.01 18.57 -5.94
N GLN A 794 34.86 19.87 -5.68
CA GLN A 794 33.57 20.51 -5.42
C GLN A 794 33.34 21.66 -6.41
N ILE A 795 32.13 21.76 -6.95
CA ILE A 795 31.72 22.85 -7.84
C ILE A 795 30.87 23.84 -7.03
N ILE A 796 31.38 25.05 -6.88
CA ILE A 796 30.75 26.20 -6.26
C ILE A 796 29.99 26.91 -7.38
N GLY A 797 28.65 26.86 -7.36
CA GLY A 797 27.81 27.34 -8.46
C GLY A 797 28.11 28.78 -8.90
N ASN A 798 27.92 29.07 -10.19
CA ASN A 798 28.07 30.41 -10.76
C ASN A 798 27.14 31.41 -10.05
N LEU A 799 27.72 32.36 -9.32
CA LEU A 799 27.06 33.61 -8.96
C LEU A 799 27.05 34.51 -10.20
N SER A 800 26.01 34.35 -11.05
CA SER A 800 25.62 35.38 -12.01
C SER A 800 24.63 36.34 -11.38
#